data_AF-A0A937TAE0-F1
#
_entry.id   AF-A0A937TAE0-F1
#
_cell.length_a   1.000
_cell.length_b   1.000
_cell.length_c   1.000
_cell.angle_alpha   90.00
_cell.angle_beta   90.00
_cell.angle_gamma   90.00
#
_symmetry.space_group_name_H-M   'P 1'
#
loop_
_entity.id
_entity.type
_entity.pdbx_description
1 polymer ?
#
loop_
_entity_poly.entity_id
_entity_poly.type
_entity_poly.pdbx_seq_one_letter_code
_entity_poly.pdbx_strand_id
1 'polypeptide(L)'
;MNSIFAKSCEKMDKVADGSVDLVVTSPPYWNAIDYEQHVADSEAWYRTRRGEPYEEYLDWLKVCFAEVFRTQKPGGFCAVVIGTVLLNRRQYPVPQHLVVLMEKIGYEYHQEIVWHKVTGGVRRAGVTIQHPYPGYYHPNIMSESILVFRKPGPRIYKSRSQIEKEANRINIDAIFTREIANNVWHIAPVPPNYLPHPCPFPEEIPYRLILLYSYAGDLVLDPFLGIGTTAKVAEALGRRYVGYEIQEKYVVVARQRLHEALHLRDQLITRFDKLPVQDRQLLEHLHQQRAKARQLTFVGLRDREPSAEYTAKQQKEVQMDYEALAKKTPWLREHGHKMIISPDLDGILSGALLTWLLDWEIVGFYDTKKIWVLSEYRDFLSGRYIFIDHDIYWRNIRSVGHHMLQFSQTIPIPGHTDPDAQSVNPNLIRDLNCEEHFDRKYPFATIHFLLCCYNAWGDLEGYRIPRGFLPLLLHADSSLKNAAVYQNNAIDWLDWLGSKQVNRESAIYPLCSILYHTPPRRLLEWGALLGDKLVEIGFGRTSQCTISDPTHKRRWRKFRELFEWIAQISGWTFDWADFPTQEVECFDLGKSSCLPVTPDDFKAMLAKEPFSFAIISRSKSEKKGEGGLRYTLMPEDMLSAIR
;
A
#
# COMPACT_ATOMS: atom_id res chain seq x y z
N MET A 1 -11.50 32.33 -27.97
CA MET A 1 -12.42 31.69 -28.91
C MET A 1 -13.49 31.01 -28.06
N ASN A 2 -14.73 31.51 -28.11
CA ASN A 2 -15.92 30.90 -27.50
C ASN A 2 -16.92 30.74 -28.64
N SER A 3 -16.99 29.57 -29.26
CA SER A 3 -17.71 29.40 -30.52
C SER A 3 -18.28 28.00 -30.70
N ILE A 4 -19.51 27.94 -31.24
CA ILE A 4 -20.18 26.71 -31.63
C ILE A 4 -20.47 26.78 -33.12
N PHE A 5 -19.97 25.79 -33.88
CA PHE A 5 -20.13 25.69 -35.32
C PHE A 5 -21.10 24.57 -35.69
N ALA A 6 -22.08 24.91 -36.55
CA ALA A 6 -22.94 23.94 -37.23
C ALA A 6 -22.21 23.33 -38.44
N LYS A 7 -21.21 22.49 -38.19
CA LYS A 7 -20.27 21.95 -39.19
C LYS A 7 -19.75 20.58 -38.76
N SER A 8 -19.31 19.78 -39.73
CA SER A 8 -18.56 18.54 -39.48
C SER A 8 -17.20 18.83 -38.84
N CYS A 9 -16.79 17.99 -37.89
CA CYS A 9 -15.47 18.04 -37.26
C CYS A 9 -14.37 17.33 -38.06
N GLU A 10 -14.71 16.67 -39.18
CA GLU A 10 -13.72 16.10 -40.11
C GLU A 10 -12.76 17.16 -40.67
N LYS A 11 -13.19 18.43 -40.66
CA LYS A 11 -12.36 19.57 -41.03
C LYS A 11 -12.70 20.79 -40.18
N MET A 12 -11.83 21.12 -39.23
CA MET A 12 -11.97 22.23 -38.29
C MET A 12 -11.20 23.47 -38.76
N ASP A 13 -11.62 24.03 -39.91
CA ASP A 13 -10.98 25.18 -40.57
C ASP A 13 -10.91 26.46 -39.71
N LYS A 14 -11.75 26.55 -38.69
CA LYS A 14 -11.81 27.69 -37.76
C LYS A 14 -10.91 27.53 -36.53
N VAL A 15 -10.26 26.38 -36.37
CA VAL A 15 -9.40 26.09 -35.22
C VAL A 15 -7.95 25.94 -35.71
N ALA A 16 -7.07 26.80 -35.19
CA ALA A 16 -5.66 26.78 -35.52
C ALA A 16 -4.97 25.51 -34.99
N ASP A 17 -3.93 25.07 -35.70
CA ASP A 17 -3.05 23.99 -35.27
C ASP A 17 -2.48 24.27 -33.88
N GLY A 18 -2.41 23.24 -33.02
CA GLY A 18 -1.79 23.36 -31.70
C GLY A 18 -2.36 24.47 -30.82
N SER A 19 -3.66 24.74 -30.89
CA SER A 19 -4.32 25.82 -30.13
C SER A 19 -5.23 25.32 -29.00
N VAL A 20 -5.68 24.06 -29.05
CA VAL A 20 -6.58 23.43 -28.07
C VAL A 20 -5.77 22.81 -26.92
N ASP A 21 -6.17 23.08 -25.68
CA ASP A 21 -5.49 22.58 -24.48
C ASP A 21 -6.04 21.22 -24.01
N LEU A 22 -7.37 21.06 -24.11
CA LEU A 22 -8.09 19.87 -23.66
C LEU A 22 -9.23 19.52 -24.64
N VAL A 23 -9.41 18.24 -24.92
CA VAL A 23 -10.57 17.71 -25.65
C VAL A 23 -11.39 16.85 -24.70
N VAL A 24 -12.69 17.09 -24.61
CA VAL A 24 -13.64 16.23 -23.88
C VAL A 24 -14.84 15.98 -24.78
N THR A 25 -15.10 14.72 -25.09
CA THR A 25 -16.11 14.38 -26.10
C THR A 25 -16.66 12.97 -25.98
N SER A 26 -17.70 12.68 -26.74
CA SER A 26 -18.25 11.35 -26.95
C SER A 26 -18.71 11.21 -28.40
N PRO A 27 -18.00 10.44 -29.24
CA PRO A 27 -18.41 10.23 -30.62
C PRO A 27 -19.74 9.47 -30.70
N PRO A 28 -20.51 9.63 -31.79
CA PRO A 28 -21.67 8.79 -32.03
C PRO A 28 -21.23 7.32 -32.13
N TYR A 29 -21.80 6.44 -31.31
CA TYR A 29 -21.42 5.02 -31.33
C TYR A 29 -21.99 4.35 -32.59
N TRP A 30 -21.18 3.48 -33.19
CA TRP A 30 -21.58 2.74 -34.40
C TRP A 30 -22.96 2.11 -34.25
N ASN A 31 -23.87 2.52 -35.12
CA ASN A 31 -25.20 1.94 -35.25
C ASN A 31 -26.09 2.01 -34.00
N ALA A 32 -25.85 3.00 -33.11
CA ALA A 32 -26.58 3.14 -31.85
C ALA A 32 -27.80 4.08 -31.95
N ILE A 33 -27.64 5.23 -32.61
CA ILE A 33 -28.63 6.32 -32.68
C ILE A 33 -28.57 6.96 -34.07
N ASP A 34 -29.72 7.14 -34.70
CA ASP A 34 -29.91 7.96 -35.89
C ASP A 34 -30.38 9.35 -35.47
N TYR A 35 -29.44 10.29 -35.49
CA TYR A 35 -29.66 11.64 -35.00
C TYR A 35 -30.53 12.47 -35.95
N GLU A 36 -30.49 12.21 -37.26
CA GLU A 36 -31.36 12.89 -38.23
C GLU A 36 -32.81 12.51 -37.98
N GLN A 37 -33.07 11.20 -37.80
CA GLN A 37 -34.41 10.72 -37.47
C GLN A 37 -34.90 11.25 -36.12
N HIS A 38 -34.05 11.27 -35.09
CA HIS A 38 -34.42 11.84 -33.79
C HIS A 38 -34.74 13.34 -33.89
N VAL A 39 -33.96 14.09 -34.67
CA VAL A 39 -34.17 15.52 -34.91
C VAL A 39 -35.48 15.77 -35.67
N ALA A 40 -35.86 14.87 -36.58
CA ALA A 40 -37.11 14.94 -37.33
C ALA A 40 -38.33 14.58 -36.45
N ASP A 41 -38.25 13.50 -35.68
CA ASP A 41 -39.29 13.01 -34.79
C ASP A 41 -38.68 12.26 -33.59
N SER A 42 -38.70 12.88 -32.41
CA SER A 42 -38.13 12.31 -31.18
C SER A 42 -38.97 11.18 -30.58
N GLU A 43 -40.23 11.02 -31.00
CA GLU A 43 -41.12 9.95 -30.57
C GLU A 43 -40.99 8.70 -31.46
N ALA A 44 -40.42 8.85 -32.66
CA ALA A 44 -40.14 7.74 -33.56
C ALA A 44 -39.06 6.78 -33.01
N TRP A 45 -39.05 5.54 -33.52
CA TRP A 45 -37.95 4.62 -33.24
C TRP A 45 -36.69 5.00 -34.05
N TYR A 46 -35.84 5.86 -33.48
CA TYR A 46 -34.58 6.36 -34.06
C TYR A 46 -33.34 5.53 -33.68
N ARG A 47 -33.52 4.38 -33.02
CA ARG A 47 -32.43 3.41 -32.82
C ARG A 47 -32.36 2.47 -34.02
N THR A 48 -32.18 3.05 -35.20
CA THR A 48 -32.14 2.34 -36.47
C THR A 48 -30.78 1.68 -36.66
N ARG A 49 -30.81 0.40 -37.02
CA ARG A 49 -29.62 -0.44 -37.17
C ARG A 49 -28.94 -0.28 -38.54
N ARG A 50 -28.99 0.93 -39.12
CA ARG A 50 -28.35 1.23 -40.41
C ARG A 50 -26.92 1.70 -40.15
N GLY A 51 -25.99 0.76 -40.15
CA GLY A 51 -24.56 1.07 -40.12
C GLY A 51 -23.91 0.60 -41.41
N GLU A 52 -23.14 1.48 -42.03
CA GLU A 52 -22.00 1.10 -42.86
C GLU A 52 -21.12 0.07 -42.12
N PRO A 53 -20.28 -0.71 -42.81
CA PRO A 53 -19.34 -1.66 -42.19
C PRO A 53 -18.62 -1.07 -40.96
N TYR A 54 -18.37 -1.91 -39.95
CA TYR A 54 -17.76 -1.48 -38.70
C TYR A 54 -16.39 -0.83 -38.91
N GLU A 55 -15.67 -1.31 -39.91
CA GLU A 55 -14.38 -0.84 -40.35
C GLU A 55 -14.47 0.59 -40.93
N GLU A 56 -15.51 0.91 -41.70
CA GLU A 56 -15.74 2.27 -42.23
C GLU A 56 -16.01 3.27 -41.10
N TYR A 57 -16.71 2.84 -40.03
CA TYR A 57 -16.86 3.64 -38.82
C TYR A 57 -15.51 3.92 -38.13
N LEU A 58 -14.62 2.93 -38.05
CA LEU A 58 -13.28 3.14 -37.49
C LEU A 58 -12.45 4.08 -38.38
N ASP A 59 -12.53 3.95 -39.70
CA ASP A 59 -11.86 4.86 -40.63
C ASP A 59 -12.39 6.29 -40.50
N TRP A 60 -13.70 6.46 -40.32
CA TRP A 60 -14.30 7.76 -40.05
C TRP A 60 -13.80 8.37 -38.72
N LEU A 61 -13.77 7.58 -37.62
CA LEU A 61 -13.18 8.04 -36.36
C LEU A 61 -11.72 8.46 -36.53
N LYS A 62 -10.96 7.76 -37.37
CA LYS A 62 -9.56 8.11 -37.67
C LYS A 62 -9.46 9.47 -38.34
N VAL A 63 -10.34 9.80 -39.28
CA VAL A 63 -10.39 11.13 -39.92
C VAL A 63 -10.68 12.20 -38.88
N CYS A 64 -11.74 12.03 -38.08
CA CYS A 64 -12.13 12.99 -37.05
C CYS A 64 -11.01 13.22 -36.01
N PHE A 65 -10.45 12.15 -35.45
CA PHE A 65 -9.43 12.26 -34.42
C PHE A 65 -8.05 12.69 -34.95
N ALA A 66 -7.74 12.48 -36.24
CA ALA A 66 -6.56 13.07 -36.85
C ALA A 66 -6.67 14.61 -36.92
N GLU A 67 -7.87 15.11 -37.23
CA GLU A 67 -8.13 16.55 -37.22
C GLU A 67 -8.12 17.13 -35.80
N VAL A 68 -8.67 16.40 -34.81
CA VAL A 68 -8.53 16.75 -33.38
C VAL A 68 -7.05 16.80 -32.99
N PHE A 69 -6.26 15.80 -33.37
CA PHE A 69 -4.83 15.76 -33.09
C PHE A 69 -4.10 16.97 -33.68
N ARG A 70 -4.42 17.41 -34.90
CA ARG A 70 -3.87 18.64 -35.50
C ARG A 70 -4.09 19.87 -34.60
N THR A 71 -5.33 20.06 -34.13
CA THR A 71 -5.70 21.24 -33.34
C THR A 71 -5.13 21.25 -31.92
N GLN A 72 -4.81 20.09 -31.35
CA GLN A 72 -4.39 19.95 -29.97
C GLN A 72 -2.93 20.36 -29.74
N LYS A 73 -2.66 21.05 -28.63
CA LYS A 73 -1.31 21.43 -28.18
C LYS A 73 -0.47 20.21 -27.77
N PRO A 74 0.85 20.24 -28.01
CA PRO A 74 1.76 19.26 -27.41
C PRO A 74 1.59 19.20 -25.89
N GLY A 75 1.46 17.99 -25.35
CA GLY A 75 1.27 17.77 -23.92
C GLY A 75 -0.18 17.82 -23.43
N GLY A 76 -1.11 18.37 -24.21
CA GLY A 76 -2.54 18.46 -23.87
C GLY A 76 -3.23 17.09 -23.87
N PHE A 77 -4.42 17.02 -23.27
CA PHE A 77 -5.17 15.78 -23.08
C PHE A 77 -6.40 15.68 -23.99
N CYS A 78 -6.77 14.46 -24.36
CA CYS A 78 -7.99 14.13 -25.07
C CYS A 78 -8.73 13.02 -24.33
N ALA A 79 -9.89 13.34 -23.77
CA ALA A 79 -10.75 12.41 -23.05
C ALA A 79 -11.97 12.05 -23.91
N VAL A 80 -12.15 10.76 -24.18
CA VAL A 80 -13.21 10.24 -25.05
C VAL A 80 -14.09 9.28 -24.26
N VAL A 81 -15.36 9.62 -24.10
CA VAL A 81 -16.38 8.72 -23.53
C VAL A 81 -16.86 7.78 -24.61
N ILE A 82 -16.62 6.48 -24.44
CA ILE A 82 -16.97 5.44 -25.41
C ILE A 82 -17.35 4.11 -24.74
N GLY A 83 -18.38 3.45 -25.27
CA GLY A 83 -18.90 2.17 -24.78
C GLY A 83 -18.73 1.03 -25.78
N THR A 84 -18.93 -0.21 -25.30
CA THR A 84 -19.01 -1.38 -26.19
C THR A 84 -20.34 -1.39 -26.94
N VAL A 85 -20.28 -1.77 -28.22
CA VAL A 85 -21.46 -1.86 -29.09
C VAL A 85 -21.93 -3.30 -29.18
N LEU A 86 -23.24 -3.54 -29.12
CA LEU A 86 -23.84 -4.85 -29.31
C LEU A 86 -24.72 -4.81 -30.57
N LEU A 87 -24.33 -5.56 -31.61
CA LEU A 87 -25.08 -5.68 -32.85
C LEU A 87 -25.22 -7.16 -33.22
N ASN A 88 -26.44 -7.60 -33.54
CA ASN A 88 -26.74 -8.99 -33.94
C ASN A 88 -26.13 -10.05 -33.00
N ARG A 89 -26.25 -9.83 -31.69
CA ARG A 89 -25.70 -10.68 -30.61
C ARG A 89 -24.16 -10.75 -30.56
N ARG A 90 -23.45 -9.99 -31.40
CA ARG A 90 -22.00 -9.83 -31.35
C ARG A 90 -21.63 -8.55 -30.61
N GLN A 91 -20.71 -8.67 -29.67
CA GLN A 91 -20.10 -7.51 -29.00
C GLN A 91 -18.92 -7.00 -29.83
N TYR A 92 -18.84 -5.69 -29.98
CA TYR A 92 -17.75 -4.99 -30.63
C TYR A 92 -16.97 -4.20 -29.55
N PRO A 93 -15.67 -4.49 -29.38
CA PRO A 93 -14.82 -3.86 -28.37
C PRO A 93 -14.33 -2.48 -28.86
N VAL A 94 -15.27 -1.58 -29.12
CA VAL A 94 -14.98 -0.24 -29.68
C VAL A 94 -13.96 0.55 -28.84
N PRO A 95 -14.03 0.56 -27.49
CA PRO A 95 -13.01 1.25 -26.69
C PRO A 95 -11.59 0.73 -26.96
N GLN A 96 -11.42 -0.59 -27.08
CA GLN A 96 -10.12 -1.22 -27.33
C GLN A 96 -9.60 -0.91 -28.74
N HIS A 97 -10.46 -0.95 -29.75
CA HIS A 97 -10.07 -0.56 -31.11
C HIS A 97 -9.75 0.94 -31.21
N LEU A 98 -10.44 1.79 -30.44
CA LEU A 98 -10.15 3.21 -30.39
C LEU A 98 -8.76 3.48 -29.82
N VAL A 99 -8.32 2.76 -28.77
CA VAL A 99 -6.95 2.91 -28.22
C VAL A 99 -5.90 2.70 -29.31
N VAL A 100 -6.00 1.58 -30.04
CA VAL A 100 -5.06 1.25 -31.14
C VAL A 100 -5.10 2.30 -32.24
N LEU A 101 -6.28 2.81 -32.58
CA LEU A 101 -6.45 3.85 -33.60
C LEU A 101 -5.81 5.18 -33.16
N MET A 102 -6.03 5.61 -31.93
CA MET A 102 -5.48 6.85 -31.38
C MET A 102 -3.95 6.81 -31.30
N GLU A 103 -3.37 5.67 -30.91
CA GLU A 103 -1.92 5.47 -30.93
C GLU A 103 -1.34 5.57 -32.35
N LYS A 104 -2.03 5.01 -33.36
CA LYS A 104 -1.63 5.13 -34.77
C LYS A 104 -1.69 6.57 -35.29
N ILE A 105 -2.57 7.41 -34.74
CA ILE A 105 -2.64 8.85 -35.06
C ILE A 105 -1.45 9.62 -34.43
N GLY A 106 -0.88 9.08 -33.35
CA GLY A 106 0.27 9.66 -32.64
C GLY A 106 -0.02 10.10 -31.21
N TYR A 107 -1.18 9.76 -30.65
CA TYR A 107 -1.45 9.94 -29.23
C TYR A 107 -0.69 8.91 -28.37
N GLU A 108 -0.35 9.29 -27.14
CA GLU A 108 0.04 8.38 -26.07
C GLU A 108 -1.22 7.98 -25.29
N TYR A 109 -1.46 6.69 -25.09
CA TYR A 109 -2.46 6.24 -24.13
C TYR A 109 -2.04 6.65 -22.71
N HIS A 110 -2.92 7.36 -22.01
CA HIS A 110 -2.63 7.83 -20.65
C HIS A 110 -3.24 6.91 -19.61
N GLN A 111 -4.55 6.71 -19.66
CA GLN A 111 -5.30 5.85 -18.73
C GLN A 111 -6.75 5.64 -19.18
N GLU A 112 -7.43 4.70 -18.53
CA GLU A 112 -8.87 4.50 -18.62
C GLU A 112 -9.51 4.85 -17.28
N ILE A 113 -10.61 5.60 -17.33
CA ILE A 113 -11.52 5.80 -16.22
C ILE A 113 -12.82 5.07 -16.55
N VAL A 114 -13.27 4.18 -15.67
CA VAL A 114 -14.52 3.44 -15.82
C VAL A 114 -15.66 4.29 -15.29
N TRP A 115 -16.53 4.76 -16.18
CA TRP A 115 -17.77 5.41 -15.78
C TRP A 115 -18.79 4.34 -15.38
N HIS A 116 -19.01 4.16 -14.08
CA HIS A 116 -20.07 3.31 -13.54
C HIS A 116 -21.35 4.13 -13.38
N LYS A 117 -22.40 3.73 -14.11
CA LYS A 117 -23.65 4.48 -14.27
C LYS A 117 -24.54 4.55 -13.02
N VAL A 118 -24.18 3.90 -11.91
CA VAL A 118 -24.93 3.89 -10.62
C VAL A 118 -26.47 3.85 -10.75
N THR A 119 -26.96 3.06 -11.70
CA THR A 119 -28.38 2.81 -11.93
C THR A 119 -28.64 1.31 -11.92
N GLY A 120 -29.83 0.89 -11.48
CA GLY A 120 -30.27 -0.49 -11.63
C GLY A 120 -30.49 -0.87 -13.09
N GLY A 121 -29.64 -1.74 -13.63
CA GLY A 121 -29.88 -2.36 -14.94
C GLY A 121 -31.01 -3.38 -14.84
N VAL A 122 -32.06 -3.22 -15.64
CA VAL A 122 -33.26 -4.11 -15.56
C VAL A 122 -33.54 -4.91 -16.82
N ARG A 123 -32.77 -4.75 -17.91
CA ARG A 123 -33.19 -5.27 -19.23
C ARG A 123 -32.34 -6.39 -19.84
N ARG A 124 -31.05 -6.56 -19.50
CA ARG A 124 -30.19 -7.57 -20.17
C ARG A 124 -30.13 -8.91 -19.45
N ALA A 125 -30.24 -8.90 -18.12
CA ALA A 125 -30.35 -10.12 -17.33
C ALA A 125 -31.70 -10.85 -17.52
N GLY A 126 -32.69 -10.23 -18.20
CA GLY A 126 -34.04 -10.78 -18.36
C GLY A 126 -34.07 -12.18 -18.98
N VAL A 127 -33.22 -12.43 -19.97
CA VAL A 127 -33.10 -13.76 -20.60
C VAL A 127 -32.55 -14.79 -19.61
N THR A 128 -31.54 -14.44 -18.82
CA THR A 128 -30.98 -15.32 -17.77
C THR A 128 -31.98 -15.55 -16.64
N ILE A 129 -32.80 -14.55 -16.30
CA ILE A 129 -33.86 -14.66 -15.29
C ILE A 129 -34.95 -15.63 -15.76
N GLN A 130 -35.31 -15.60 -17.05
CA GLN A 130 -36.28 -16.52 -17.66
C GLN A 130 -35.70 -17.92 -17.90
N HIS A 131 -34.40 -18.01 -18.20
CA HIS A 131 -33.69 -19.23 -18.52
C HIS A 131 -32.40 -19.32 -17.68
N PRO A 132 -32.48 -19.79 -16.42
CA PRO A 132 -31.37 -19.76 -15.46
C PRO A 132 -30.38 -20.91 -15.68
N TYR A 133 -29.94 -21.10 -16.92
CA TYR A 133 -29.02 -22.15 -17.35
C TYR A 133 -27.70 -21.56 -17.87
N PRO A 134 -26.57 -22.29 -17.73
CA PRO A 134 -25.31 -21.89 -18.34
C PRO A 134 -25.47 -21.56 -19.83
N GLY A 135 -24.85 -20.47 -20.28
CA GLY A 135 -24.94 -19.99 -21.67
C GLY A 135 -26.01 -18.90 -21.93
N TYR A 136 -26.99 -18.72 -21.04
CA TYR A 136 -28.00 -17.64 -21.14
C TYR A 136 -27.61 -16.36 -20.38
N TYR A 137 -26.43 -16.34 -19.75
CA TYR A 137 -25.95 -15.23 -18.93
C TYR A 137 -25.53 -14.01 -19.76
N HIS A 138 -26.20 -12.89 -19.53
CA HIS A 138 -25.82 -11.59 -20.10
C HIS A 138 -25.86 -10.49 -19.03
N PRO A 139 -24.70 -9.93 -18.64
CA PRO A 139 -24.68 -8.86 -17.65
C PRO A 139 -25.34 -7.59 -18.23
N ASN A 140 -25.97 -6.82 -17.35
CA ASN A 140 -26.33 -5.45 -17.69
C ASN A 140 -25.05 -4.63 -17.93
N ILE A 141 -24.99 -3.86 -19.02
CA ILE A 141 -23.88 -2.93 -19.26
C ILE A 141 -24.07 -1.72 -18.36
N MET A 142 -23.42 -1.75 -17.21
CA MET A 142 -23.48 -0.70 -16.19
C MET A 142 -22.31 0.27 -16.28
N SER A 143 -21.39 0.06 -17.22
CA SER A 143 -20.20 0.89 -17.39
C SER A 143 -19.94 1.31 -18.83
N GLU A 144 -19.28 2.45 -18.97
CA GLU A 144 -18.60 2.90 -20.20
C GLU A 144 -17.16 3.31 -19.87
N SER A 145 -16.32 3.41 -20.89
CA SER A 145 -14.92 3.81 -20.75
C SER A 145 -14.79 5.30 -21.04
N ILE A 146 -14.09 6.02 -20.19
CA ILE A 146 -13.55 7.35 -20.47
C ILE A 146 -12.06 7.14 -20.74
N LEU A 147 -11.70 7.06 -22.02
CA LEU A 147 -10.32 6.85 -22.44
C LEU A 147 -9.60 8.19 -22.49
N VAL A 148 -8.50 8.31 -21.76
CA VAL A 148 -7.68 9.51 -21.72
C VAL A 148 -6.40 9.28 -22.51
N PHE A 149 -6.17 10.17 -23.46
CA PHE A 149 -4.98 10.20 -24.31
C PHE A 149 -4.23 11.51 -24.10
N ARG A 150 -2.94 11.50 -24.42
CA ARG A 150 -2.09 12.68 -24.34
C ARG A 150 -1.34 12.85 -25.65
N LYS A 151 -1.33 14.07 -26.18
CA LYS A 151 -0.46 14.38 -27.33
C LYS A 151 0.98 14.49 -26.83
N PRO A 152 1.97 13.82 -27.47
CA PRO A 152 3.37 13.92 -27.06
C PRO A 152 3.82 15.38 -26.92
N GLY A 153 4.59 15.67 -25.86
CA GLY A 153 5.09 17.02 -25.58
C GLY A 153 5.40 17.27 -24.10
N PRO A 154 5.72 18.52 -23.72
CA PRO A 154 5.93 18.91 -22.32
C PRO A 154 4.67 18.70 -21.47
N ARG A 155 4.81 18.55 -20.15
CA ARG A 155 3.63 18.44 -19.26
C ARG A 155 2.97 19.82 -19.13
N ILE A 156 1.64 19.89 -19.19
CA ILE A 156 0.88 21.17 -19.25
C ILE A 156 1.12 22.11 -18.07
N TYR A 157 1.54 21.59 -16.91
CA TYR A 157 1.83 22.40 -15.72
C TYR A 157 3.24 23.01 -15.71
N LYS A 158 4.14 22.59 -16.61
CA LYS A 158 5.55 23.06 -16.60
C LYS A 158 5.66 24.53 -16.97
N SER A 159 4.85 25.00 -17.92
CA SER A 159 4.85 26.38 -18.40
C SER A 159 3.94 27.32 -17.58
N ARG A 160 3.24 26.81 -16.56
CA ARG A 160 2.29 27.59 -15.76
C ARG A 160 2.99 28.29 -14.60
N SER A 161 2.65 29.56 -14.43
CA SER A 161 3.07 30.36 -13.28
C SER A 161 2.51 29.79 -11.97
N GLN A 162 3.12 30.15 -10.84
CA GLN A 162 2.63 29.72 -9.52
C GLN A 162 1.23 30.30 -9.22
N ILE A 163 0.93 31.49 -9.72
CA ILE A 163 -0.39 32.14 -9.58
C ILE A 163 -1.46 31.35 -10.33
N GLU A 164 -1.21 30.95 -11.57
CA GLU A 164 -2.13 30.10 -12.34
C GLU A 164 -2.34 28.75 -11.65
N LYS A 165 -1.30 28.18 -11.04
CA LYS A 165 -1.38 26.92 -10.28
C LYS A 165 -2.25 27.05 -9.05
N GLU A 166 -2.07 28.09 -8.25
CA GLU A 166 -2.88 28.28 -7.04
C GLU A 166 -4.35 28.59 -7.40
N ALA A 167 -4.59 29.41 -8.44
CA ALA A 167 -5.94 29.73 -8.91
C ALA A 167 -6.72 28.50 -9.45
N ASN A 168 -6.00 27.43 -9.82
CA ASN A 168 -6.59 26.18 -10.31
C ASN A 168 -6.34 25.01 -9.36
N ARG A 169 -6.06 25.30 -8.09
CA ARG A 169 -5.83 24.26 -7.09
C ARG A 169 -7.10 23.43 -6.90
N ILE A 170 -6.96 22.13 -7.10
CA ILE A 170 -8.02 21.16 -6.86
C ILE A 170 -8.22 20.99 -5.35
N ASN A 171 -9.47 20.97 -4.90
CA ASN A 171 -9.77 20.68 -3.50
C ASN A 171 -9.51 19.20 -3.19
N ILE A 172 -8.65 18.93 -2.20
CA ILE A 172 -8.28 17.56 -1.81
C ILE A 172 -9.11 17.16 -0.60
N ASP A 173 -10.38 16.88 -0.83
CA ASP A 173 -11.35 16.47 0.19
C ASP A 173 -11.71 14.97 0.09
N ALA A 174 -12.74 14.55 0.82
CA ALA A 174 -13.21 13.16 0.80
C ALA A 174 -13.78 12.76 -0.57
N ILE A 175 -14.39 13.69 -1.31
CA ILE A 175 -14.90 13.45 -2.66
C ILE A 175 -13.72 13.23 -3.61
N PHE A 176 -12.70 14.07 -3.53
CA PHE A 176 -11.50 13.87 -4.33
C PHE A 176 -10.82 12.54 -4.00
N THR A 177 -10.49 12.31 -2.73
CA THR A 177 -9.69 11.15 -2.30
C THR A 177 -10.39 9.81 -2.43
N ARG A 178 -11.73 9.77 -2.42
CA ARG A 178 -12.50 8.51 -2.43
C ARG A 178 -13.31 8.26 -3.70
N GLU A 179 -13.41 9.24 -4.59
CA GLU A 179 -14.25 9.14 -5.78
C GLU A 179 -13.50 9.67 -7.03
N ILE A 180 -13.07 10.94 -7.05
CA ILE A 180 -12.43 11.53 -8.24
C ILE A 180 -11.02 10.96 -8.51
N ALA A 181 -10.23 10.72 -7.45
CA ALA A 181 -8.86 10.19 -7.55
C ALA A 181 -8.79 8.71 -7.94
N ASN A 182 -9.93 8.01 -7.93
CA ASN A 182 -10.02 6.61 -8.37
C ASN A 182 -10.26 6.53 -9.89
N ASN A 183 -9.94 5.37 -10.47
CA ASN A 183 -10.21 5.09 -11.88
C ASN A 183 -11.61 4.53 -12.14
N VAL A 184 -12.50 4.49 -11.14
CA VAL A 184 -13.91 4.12 -11.29
C VAL A 184 -14.75 5.28 -10.77
N TRP A 185 -15.50 5.91 -11.67
CA TRP A 185 -16.36 7.05 -11.35
C TRP A 185 -17.83 6.67 -11.34
N HIS A 186 -18.46 6.90 -10.20
CA HIS A 186 -19.86 6.66 -9.89
C HIS A 186 -20.70 7.89 -10.26
N ILE A 187 -21.19 7.92 -11.50
CA ILE A 187 -21.93 9.06 -12.03
C ILE A 187 -23.22 8.52 -12.65
N ALA A 188 -24.40 8.98 -12.23
CA ALA A 188 -25.61 8.49 -12.87
C ALA A 188 -25.78 9.07 -14.29
N PRO A 189 -26.37 8.35 -15.25
CA PRO A 189 -26.66 8.89 -16.56
C PRO A 189 -27.69 10.02 -16.47
N VAL A 190 -27.75 10.84 -17.52
CA VAL A 190 -28.88 11.75 -17.71
C VAL A 190 -30.13 10.89 -17.93
N PRO A 191 -31.24 11.12 -17.20
CA PRO A 191 -32.46 10.36 -17.41
C PRO A 191 -32.97 10.49 -18.85
N PRO A 192 -33.56 9.43 -19.43
CA PRO A 192 -34.20 9.53 -20.74
C PRO A 192 -35.20 10.69 -20.79
N ASN A 193 -35.24 11.41 -21.91
CA ASN A 193 -36.14 12.55 -22.17
C ASN A 193 -35.99 13.75 -21.21
N TYR A 194 -34.98 13.76 -20.32
CA TYR A 194 -34.72 14.92 -19.45
C TYR A 194 -34.14 16.11 -20.22
N LEU A 195 -33.34 15.84 -21.24
CA LEU A 195 -32.82 16.84 -22.17
C LEU A 195 -33.26 16.47 -23.60
N PRO A 196 -33.38 17.44 -24.52
CA PRO A 196 -33.80 17.21 -25.91
C PRO A 196 -32.64 16.64 -26.76
N HIS A 197 -32.04 15.55 -26.28
CA HIS A 197 -30.99 14.79 -26.93
C HIS A 197 -31.10 13.33 -26.47
N PRO A 198 -30.90 12.34 -27.36
CA PRO A 198 -31.18 10.95 -27.04
C PRO A 198 -30.17 10.31 -26.09
N CYS A 199 -28.94 10.82 -26.04
CA CYS A 199 -27.85 10.25 -25.25
C CYS A 199 -26.80 11.29 -24.78
N PRO A 200 -27.19 12.37 -24.08
CA PRO A 200 -26.22 13.29 -23.49
C PRO A 200 -25.49 12.63 -22.33
N PHE A 201 -24.17 12.81 -22.21
CA PHE A 201 -23.47 12.46 -20.98
C PHE A 201 -23.73 13.50 -19.88
N PRO A 202 -23.61 13.13 -18.59
CA PRO A 202 -23.82 14.04 -17.47
C PRO A 202 -22.75 15.15 -17.41
N GLU A 203 -23.14 16.36 -16.96
CA GLU A 203 -22.23 17.52 -16.78
C GLU A 203 -21.05 17.23 -15.83
N GLU A 204 -21.21 16.25 -14.93
CA GLU A 204 -20.18 15.85 -13.98
C GLU A 204 -18.93 15.25 -14.64
N ILE A 205 -19.07 14.58 -15.79
CA ILE A 205 -17.93 14.02 -16.53
C ILE A 205 -16.99 15.13 -17.02
N PRO A 206 -17.44 16.08 -17.86
CA PRO A 206 -16.59 17.20 -18.27
C PRO A 206 -16.19 18.08 -17.08
N TYR A 207 -17.01 18.22 -16.03
CA TYR A 207 -16.61 18.97 -14.84
C TYR A 207 -15.33 18.41 -14.20
N ARG A 208 -15.31 17.10 -13.93
CA ARG A 208 -14.12 16.44 -13.37
C ARG A 208 -12.93 16.53 -14.34
N LEU A 209 -13.14 16.23 -15.63
CA LEU A 209 -12.05 16.23 -16.62
C LEU A 209 -11.43 17.61 -16.86
N ILE A 210 -12.25 18.67 -16.92
CA ILE A 210 -11.78 20.04 -17.12
C ILE A 210 -10.98 20.51 -15.91
N LEU A 211 -11.41 20.19 -14.69
CA LEU A 211 -10.65 20.51 -13.48
C LEU A 211 -9.31 19.75 -13.39
N LEU A 212 -9.28 18.48 -13.83
CA LEU A 212 -8.08 17.64 -13.77
C LEU A 212 -7.04 17.94 -14.85
N TYR A 213 -7.49 18.36 -16.04
CA TYR A 213 -6.64 18.41 -17.25
C TYR A 213 -6.54 19.79 -17.92
N SER A 214 -7.04 20.86 -17.30
CA SER A 214 -6.92 22.22 -17.85
C SER A 214 -6.81 23.30 -16.76
N TYR A 215 -6.31 24.47 -17.14
CA TYR A 215 -6.28 25.69 -16.34
C TYR A 215 -7.36 26.69 -16.79
N ALA A 216 -7.79 27.59 -15.92
CA ALA A 216 -8.69 28.68 -16.28
C ALA A 216 -8.16 29.47 -17.49
N GLY A 217 -9.03 29.80 -18.44
CA GLY A 217 -8.68 30.43 -19.72
C GLY A 217 -8.23 29.47 -20.83
N ASP A 218 -7.92 28.20 -20.52
CA ASP A 218 -7.57 27.20 -21.52
C ASP A 218 -8.72 26.95 -22.51
N LEU A 219 -8.39 26.52 -23.73
CA LEU A 219 -9.37 26.22 -24.77
C LEU A 219 -9.76 24.74 -24.74
N VAL A 220 -11.04 24.47 -24.46
CA VAL A 220 -11.63 23.13 -24.44
C VAL A 220 -12.39 22.88 -25.75
N LEU A 221 -12.10 21.77 -26.43
CA LEU A 221 -12.76 21.36 -27.66
C LEU A 221 -13.73 20.19 -27.41
N ASP A 222 -14.90 20.25 -28.03
CA ASP A 222 -15.78 19.10 -28.24
C ASP A 222 -16.12 18.95 -29.74
N PRO A 223 -15.51 17.98 -30.46
CA PRO A 223 -15.79 17.75 -31.88
C PRO A 223 -17.16 17.09 -32.15
N PHE A 224 -17.86 16.61 -31.10
CA PHE A 224 -19.17 15.98 -31.18
C PHE A 224 -20.10 16.62 -30.13
N LEU A 225 -20.31 17.93 -30.25
CA LEU A 225 -20.83 18.78 -29.19
C LEU A 225 -22.24 18.40 -28.72
N GLY A 226 -23.09 17.88 -29.62
CA GLY A 226 -24.51 17.63 -29.33
C GLY A 226 -25.18 18.91 -28.82
N ILE A 227 -25.88 18.79 -27.69
CA ILE A 227 -26.55 19.91 -27.02
C ILE A 227 -25.66 20.70 -26.04
N GLY A 228 -24.33 20.67 -26.21
CA GLY A 228 -23.44 21.66 -25.59
C GLY A 228 -22.95 21.39 -24.17
N THR A 229 -23.04 20.15 -23.67
CA THR A 229 -22.67 19.82 -22.28
C THR A 229 -21.22 20.21 -21.95
N THR A 230 -20.25 19.88 -22.80
CA THR A 230 -18.84 20.25 -22.58
C THR A 230 -18.61 21.76 -22.60
N ALA A 231 -19.20 22.46 -23.57
CA ALA A 231 -19.06 23.91 -23.71
C ALA A 231 -19.64 24.67 -22.51
N LYS A 232 -20.84 24.27 -22.05
CA LYS A 232 -21.48 24.80 -20.85
C LYS A 232 -20.58 24.69 -19.61
N VAL A 233 -20.02 23.50 -19.38
CA VAL A 233 -19.15 23.25 -18.21
C VAL A 233 -17.83 24.00 -18.34
N ALA A 234 -17.24 24.06 -19.54
CA ALA A 234 -16.04 24.85 -19.79
C ALA A 234 -16.27 26.33 -19.46
N GLU A 235 -17.37 26.92 -19.94
CA GLU A 235 -17.71 28.32 -19.67
C GLU A 235 -17.92 28.58 -18.17
N ALA A 236 -18.69 27.73 -17.49
CA ALA A 236 -18.95 27.85 -16.05
C ALA A 236 -17.67 27.74 -15.20
N LEU A 237 -16.67 26.98 -15.67
CA LEU A 237 -15.35 26.85 -15.02
C LEU A 237 -14.34 27.91 -15.49
N GLY A 238 -14.76 28.92 -16.26
CA GLY A 238 -13.89 29.98 -16.74
C GLY A 238 -12.87 29.51 -17.79
N ARG A 239 -13.16 28.44 -18.53
CA ARG A 239 -12.41 28.01 -19.71
C ARG A 239 -13.07 28.55 -20.96
N ARG A 240 -12.29 28.70 -22.02
CA ARG A 240 -12.78 28.99 -23.36
C ARG A 240 -13.24 27.70 -24.01
N TYR A 241 -14.18 27.76 -24.96
CA TYR A 241 -14.67 26.56 -25.63
C TYR A 241 -14.76 26.71 -27.15
N VAL A 242 -14.64 25.57 -27.82
CA VAL A 242 -15.02 25.41 -29.21
C VAL A 242 -15.76 24.09 -29.39
N GLY A 243 -16.87 24.12 -30.12
CA GLY A 243 -17.68 22.94 -30.37
C GLY A 243 -18.13 22.80 -31.81
N TYR A 244 -18.15 21.58 -32.32
CA TYR A 244 -18.66 21.23 -33.65
C TYR A 244 -19.85 20.28 -33.50
N GLU A 245 -20.92 20.56 -34.22
CA GLU A 245 -22.13 19.74 -34.29
C GLU A 245 -22.74 19.90 -35.68
N ILE A 246 -23.21 18.80 -36.29
CA ILE A 246 -23.77 18.82 -37.65
C ILE A 246 -25.26 19.16 -37.66
N GLN A 247 -25.98 18.87 -36.58
CA GLN A 247 -27.41 19.12 -36.43
C GLN A 247 -27.66 20.54 -35.90
N GLU A 248 -28.12 21.44 -36.77
CA GLU A 248 -28.41 22.84 -36.42
C GLU A 248 -29.37 22.96 -35.21
N LYS A 249 -30.35 22.06 -35.08
CA LYS A 249 -31.27 22.06 -33.93
C LYS A 249 -30.52 21.87 -32.61
N TYR A 250 -29.52 20.98 -32.56
CA TYR A 250 -28.72 20.79 -31.36
C TYR A 250 -27.79 21.97 -31.10
N VAL A 251 -27.27 22.62 -32.13
CA VAL A 251 -26.49 23.87 -32.00
C VAL A 251 -27.31 24.98 -31.36
N VAL A 252 -28.57 25.15 -31.77
CA VAL A 252 -29.49 26.14 -31.17
C VAL A 252 -29.69 25.84 -29.69
N VAL A 253 -29.99 24.59 -29.33
CA VAL A 253 -30.13 24.17 -27.92
C VAL A 253 -28.83 24.37 -27.15
N ALA A 254 -27.68 23.99 -27.72
CA ALA A 254 -26.38 24.15 -27.09
C ALA A 254 -26.12 25.61 -26.72
N ARG A 255 -26.40 26.55 -27.63
CA ARG A 255 -26.27 27.99 -27.37
C ARG A 255 -27.19 28.49 -26.25
N GLN A 256 -28.42 27.98 -26.17
CA GLN A 256 -29.36 28.34 -25.10
C GLN A 256 -28.87 27.84 -23.73
N ARG A 257 -28.27 26.65 -23.69
CA ARG A 257 -27.83 25.99 -22.45
C ARG A 257 -26.55 26.57 -21.84
N LEU A 258 -25.75 27.30 -22.61
CA LEU A 258 -24.44 27.83 -22.19
C LEU A 258 -24.48 28.58 -20.85
N HIS A 259 -25.53 29.37 -20.62
CA HIS A 259 -25.66 30.23 -19.45
C HIS A 259 -26.54 29.63 -18.34
N GLU A 260 -26.99 28.39 -18.50
CA GLU A 260 -27.71 27.68 -17.45
C GLU A 260 -26.76 27.34 -16.28
N ALA A 261 -27.30 27.28 -15.07
CA ALA A 261 -26.57 26.75 -13.93
C ALA A 261 -26.13 25.29 -14.18
N LEU A 262 -24.98 24.93 -13.63
CA LEU A 262 -24.51 23.55 -13.67
C LEU A 262 -25.40 22.66 -12.78
N HIS A 263 -25.83 21.53 -13.33
CA HIS A 263 -26.57 20.49 -12.63
C HIS A 263 -25.61 19.42 -12.13
N LEU A 264 -24.73 19.80 -11.20
CA LEU A 264 -23.86 18.87 -10.50
C LEU A 264 -24.63 18.27 -9.33
N ARG A 265 -24.59 16.95 -9.18
CA ARG A 265 -25.21 16.28 -8.04
C ARG A 265 -24.29 16.34 -6.83
N ASP A 266 -24.89 16.20 -5.65
CA ASP A 266 -24.17 15.85 -4.44
C ASP A 266 -23.45 14.52 -4.68
N GLN A 267 -22.12 14.57 -4.74
CA GLN A 267 -21.34 13.42 -5.17
C GLN A 267 -21.49 12.29 -4.16
N LEU A 268 -21.86 11.12 -4.68
CA LEU A 268 -22.00 9.91 -3.88
C LEU A 268 -20.61 9.34 -3.62
N ILE A 269 -20.17 9.39 -2.37
CA ILE A 269 -19.01 8.62 -1.94
C ILE A 269 -19.50 7.19 -1.68
N THR A 270 -19.11 6.27 -2.56
CA THR A 270 -19.44 4.85 -2.36
C THR A 270 -18.84 4.38 -1.03
N ARG A 271 -19.71 4.00 -0.09
CA ARG A 271 -19.34 3.35 1.16
C ARG A 271 -19.67 1.87 1.04
N PHE A 272 -18.63 1.05 1.04
CA PHE A 272 -18.79 -0.40 1.04
C PHE A 272 -18.97 -0.89 2.47
N ASP A 273 -20.22 -0.88 2.93
CA ASP A 273 -20.59 -1.46 4.21
C ASP A 273 -20.73 -2.98 4.06
N LYS A 274 -20.10 -3.74 4.94
CA LYS A 274 -20.36 -5.19 5.05
C LYS A 274 -21.68 -5.36 5.80
N LEU A 275 -22.77 -5.51 5.06
CA LEU A 275 -24.05 -5.87 5.68
C LEU A 275 -23.97 -7.32 6.20
N PRO A 276 -24.30 -7.58 7.48
CA PRO A 276 -24.45 -8.94 7.95
C PRO A 276 -25.63 -9.58 7.20
N VAL A 277 -25.46 -10.81 6.73
CA VAL A 277 -26.56 -11.59 6.14
C VAL A 277 -27.62 -11.77 7.23
N GLN A 278 -28.81 -11.21 7.04
CA GLN A 278 -29.88 -11.22 8.06
C GLN A 278 -30.65 -12.56 8.08
N ASP A 279 -30.58 -13.30 6.98
CA ASP A 279 -31.24 -14.59 6.85
C ASP A 279 -30.44 -15.66 7.61
N ARG A 280 -30.90 -15.95 8.83
CA ARG A 280 -30.31 -16.93 9.74
C ARG A 280 -30.31 -18.33 9.14
N GLN A 281 -31.33 -18.69 8.36
CA GLN A 281 -31.40 -19.99 7.69
C GLN A 281 -30.43 -20.07 6.53
N LEU A 282 -30.27 -19.00 5.74
CA LEU A 282 -29.23 -18.93 4.70
C LEU A 282 -27.83 -18.95 5.33
N LEU A 283 -27.60 -18.23 6.43
CA LEU A 283 -26.33 -18.27 7.16
C LEU A 283 -26.04 -19.65 7.72
N GLU A 284 -27.01 -20.30 8.36
CA GLU A 284 -26.87 -21.67 8.86
C GLU A 284 -26.65 -22.67 7.73
N HIS A 285 -27.37 -22.53 6.62
CA HIS A 285 -27.19 -23.36 5.44
C HIS A 285 -25.83 -23.13 4.78
N LEU A 286 -25.37 -21.87 4.63
CA LEU A 286 -24.04 -21.53 4.14
C LEU A 286 -22.94 -21.96 5.12
N HIS A 287 -23.20 -21.93 6.43
CA HIS A 287 -22.29 -22.40 7.47
C HIS A 287 -22.21 -23.93 7.45
N GLN A 288 -23.33 -24.63 7.28
CA GLN A 288 -23.39 -26.08 7.12
C GLN A 288 -22.77 -26.52 5.81
N GLN A 289 -23.00 -25.80 4.70
CA GLN A 289 -22.35 -26.03 3.42
C GLN A 289 -20.86 -25.74 3.51
N ARG A 290 -20.43 -24.66 4.18
CA ARG A 290 -19.00 -24.38 4.44
C ARG A 290 -18.39 -25.39 5.40
N ALA A 291 -19.13 -25.92 6.36
CA ALA A 291 -18.68 -26.96 7.28
C ALA A 291 -18.55 -28.32 6.57
N LYS A 292 -19.52 -28.68 5.73
CA LYS A 292 -19.45 -29.84 4.81
C LYS A 292 -18.33 -29.67 3.79
N ALA A 293 -18.19 -28.50 3.18
CA ALA A 293 -17.12 -28.20 2.24
C ALA A 293 -15.76 -28.22 2.95
N ARG A 294 -15.66 -27.74 4.20
CA ARG A 294 -14.46 -27.85 5.07
C ARG A 294 -14.16 -29.28 5.47
N GLN A 295 -15.16 -30.11 5.76
CA GLN A 295 -14.98 -31.55 6.02
C GLN A 295 -14.57 -32.31 4.76
N LEU A 296 -15.14 -31.98 3.59
CA LEU A 296 -14.77 -32.55 2.29
C LEU A 296 -13.40 -32.04 1.80
N THR A 297 -13.03 -30.79 2.09
CA THR A 297 -11.65 -30.29 1.83
C THR A 297 -10.65 -30.78 2.87
N PHE A 298 -11.08 -31.20 4.07
CA PHE A 298 -10.19 -31.85 5.05
C PHE A 298 -9.80 -33.28 4.65
N VAL A 299 -10.61 -33.97 3.84
CA VAL A 299 -10.23 -35.28 3.26
C VAL A 299 -9.30 -35.11 2.06
N GLY A 300 -9.36 -33.96 1.36
CA GLY A 300 -8.52 -33.65 0.18
C GLY A 300 -7.27 -32.79 0.45
N LEU A 301 -7.00 -32.40 1.71
CA LEU A 301 -5.78 -31.65 2.11
C LEU A 301 -4.88 -32.47 3.04
N ARG A 302 -4.96 -33.81 2.97
CA ARG A 302 -3.87 -34.68 3.41
C ARG A 302 -2.75 -34.82 2.38
N ASP A 303 -2.97 -34.44 1.12
CA ASP A 303 -1.99 -34.61 0.04
C ASP A 303 -1.76 -33.31 -0.76
N ARG A 304 -1.33 -32.25 -0.08
CA ARG A 304 -0.33 -31.39 -0.72
C ARG A 304 1.00 -31.74 -0.09
N GLU A 305 1.64 -32.76 -0.66
CA GLU A 305 3.07 -32.89 -0.51
C GLU A 305 3.69 -31.52 -0.83
N PRO A 306 4.59 -31.01 0.03
CA PRO A 306 5.40 -29.87 -0.34
C PRO A 306 6.06 -30.20 -1.68
N SER A 307 6.23 -29.21 -2.57
CA SER A 307 6.98 -29.38 -3.81
C SER A 307 8.24 -30.22 -3.53
N ALA A 308 8.51 -31.25 -4.32
CA ALA A 308 9.55 -32.25 -4.04
C ALA A 308 10.95 -31.68 -3.70
N GLU A 309 11.23 -30.43 -4.06
CA GLU A 309 12.43 -29.68 -3.65
C GLU A 309 12.44 -29.21 -2.17
N TYR A 310 11.28 -28.93 -1.58
CA TYR A 310 11.13 -28.44 -0.20
C TYR A 310 11.12 -29.59 0.82
N THR A 311 10.67 -30.78 0.43
CA THR A 311 10.55 -31.96 1.29
C THR A 311 11.85 -32.78 1.39
N ALA A 312 12.77 -32.64 0.44
CA ALA A 312 13.97 -33.47 0.35
C ALA A 312 15.15 -33.01 1.24
N LYS A 313 15.05 -31.87 1.93
CA LYS A 313 16.13 -31.29 2.77
C LYS A 313 15.80 -31.08 4.25
N GLN A 314 14.68 -31.61 4.75
CA GLN A 314 14.47 -31.66 6.20
C GLN A 314 15.30 -32.79 6.81
N GLN A 315 16.58 -32.50 7.09
CA GLN A 315 17.22 -33.07 8.27
C GLN A 315 16.28 -32.84 9.46
N LYS A 316 16.08 -33.85 10.32
CA LYS A 316 15.33 -33.75 11.58
C LYS A 316 15.66 -32.44 12.30
N GLU A 317 14.85 -31.40 12.14
CA GLU A 317 15.13 -30.13 12.81
C GLU A 317 14.76 -30.26 14.29
N VAL A 318 15.78 -30.15 15.12
CA VAL A 318 15.70 -30.15 16.58
C VAL A 318 15.02 -28.84 17.00
N GLN A 319 13.97 -28.93 17.81
CA GLN A 319 13.31 -27.79 18.44
C GLN A 319 14.31 -27.00 19.30
N MET A 320 14.02 -25.74 19.57
CA MET A 320 14.83 -24.89 20.46
C MET A 320 15.06 -25.56 21.83
N ASP A 321 16.33 -25.68 22.21
CA ASP A 321 16.76 -26.17 23.52
C ASP A 321 16.87 -24.99 24.50
N TYR A 322 15.76 -24.69 25.17
CA TYR A 322 15.67 -23.61 26.15
C TYR A 322 16.51 -23.87 27.41
N GLU A 323 16.77 -25.13 27.77
CA GLU A 323 17.60 -25.47 28.93
C GLU A 323 19.09 -25.24 28.63
N ALA A 324 19.55 -25.62 27.44
CA ALA A 324 20.91 -25.32 26.99
C ALA A 324 21.14 -23.81 26.88
N LEU A 325 20.16 -23.06 26.38
CA LEU A 325 20.24 -21.60 26.36
C LEU A 325 20.36 -21.03 27.79
N ALA A 326 19.50 -21.46 28.72
CA ALA A 326 19.56 -20.99 30.11
C ALA A 326 20.91 -21.31 30.78
N LYS A 327 21.52 -22.46 30.48
CA LYS A 327 22.85 -22.82 30.97
C LYS A 327 23.96 -21.97 30.36
N LYS A 328 23.85 -21.62 29.07
CA LYS A 328 24.83 -20.78 28.37
C LYS A 328 24.74 -19.32 28.80
N THR A 329 23.52 -18.81 29.04
CA THR A 329 23.26 -17.41 29.36
C THR A 329 22.43 -17.28 30.63
N PRO A 330 22.97 -17.66 31.80
CA PRO A 330 22.24 -17.58 33.07
C PRO A 330 21.82 -16.14 33.41
N TRP A 331 22.64 -15.16 33.01
CA TRP A 331 22.37 -13.73 33.17
C TRP A 331 21.03 -13.28 32.56
N LEU A 332 20.49 -14.00 31.57
CA LEU A 332 19.20 -13.63 30.96
C LEU A 332 18.02 -13.88 31.92
N ARG A 333 18.23 -14.58 33.03
CA ARG A 333 17.22 -14.83 34.08
C ARG A 333 17.56 -14.16 35.42
N GLU A 334 18.69 -13.47 35.51
CA GLU A 334 19.08 -12.75 36.71
C GLU A 334 18.31 -11.44 36.83
N HIS A 335 17.98 -11.04 38.06
CA HIS A 335 17.26 -9.79 38.34
C HIS A 335 18.22 -8.59 38.43
N GLY A 336 17.68 -7.39 38.24
CA GLY A 336 18.35 -6.12 38.57
C GLY A 336 19.49 -5.72 37.63
N HIS A 337 19.53 -6.26 36.41
CA HIS A 337 20.50 -5.79 35.42
C HIS A 337 20.18 -4.38 34.92
N LYS A 338 21.22 -3.73 34.39
CA LYS A 338 21.12 -2.45 33.70
C LYS A 338 21.20 -2.70 32.20
N MET A 339 20.30 -2.10 31.42
CA MET A 339 20.20 -2.31 29.99
C MET A 339 20.24 -1.04 29.15
N ILE A 340 20.77 -1.18 27.94
CA ILE A 340 20.76 -0.19 26.88
C ILE A 340 19.92 -0.76 25.75
N ILE A 341 18.83 -0.09 25.39
CA ILE A 341 17.85 -0.62 24.44
C ILE A 341 17.91 0.11 23.09
N SER A 342 17.41 -0.50 22.02
CA SER A 342 17.13 0.26 20.80
C SER A 342 16.01 1.28 21.06
N PRO A 343 16.00 2.44 20.39
CA PRO A 343 14.97 3.46 20.57
C PRO A 343 13.67 3.17 19.81
N ASP A 344 13.53 1.98 19.22
CA ASP A 344 12.37 1.60 18.44
C ASP A 344 11.36 0.76 19.24
N LEU A 345 10.26 0.38 18.59
CA LEU A 345 9.19 -0.36 19.25
C LEU A 345 9.64 -1.73 19.81
N ASP A 346 10.57 -2.41 19.15
CA ASP A 346 11.06 -3.72 19.61
C ASP A 346 11.92 -3.58 20.86
N GLY A 347 12.89 -2.65 20.85
CA GLY A 347 13.70 -2.33 22.03
C GLY A 347 12.86 -1.87 23.22
N ILE A 348 11.83 -1.06 22.98
CA ILE A 348 10.89 -0.60 24.02
C ILE A 348 10.11 -1.75 24.63
N LEU A 349 9.50 -2.60 23.80
CA LEU A 349 8.68 -3.70 24.27
C LEU A 349 9.53 -4.75 25.00
N SER A 350 10.74 -5.01 24.48
CA SER A 350 11.73 -5.89 25.10
C SER A 350 12.19 -5.34 26.45
N GLY A 351 12.51 -4.04 26.53
CA GLY A 351 12.87 -3.38 27.78
C GLY A 351 11.72 -3.41 28.79
N ALA A 352 10.49 -3.10 28.37
CA ALA A 352 9.31 -3.15 29.22
C ALA A 352 9.05 -4.55 29.80
N LEU A 353 9.21 -5.61 28.99
CA LEU A 353 9.09 -6.99 29.44
C LEU A 353 10.14 -7.32 30.52
N LEU A 354 11.40 -6.95 30.28
CA LEU A 354 12.52 -7.26 31.18
C LEU A 354 12.47 -6.45 32.48
N THR A 355 12.01 -5.21 32.44
CA THR A 355 11.74 -4.43 33.66
C THR A 355 10.62 -5.06 34.47
N TRP A 356 9.52 -5.49 33.84
CA TRP A 356 8.39 -6.09 34.55
C TRP A 356 8.71 -7.48 35.13
N LEU A 357 9.47 -8.31 34.42
CA LEU A 357 9.79 -9.68 34.85
C LEU A 357 10.95 -9.74 35.84
N LEU A 358 12.01 -8.97 35.59
CA LEU A 358 13.31 -9.15 36.21
C LEU A 358 13.82 -7.90 36.93
N ASP A 359 13.02 -6.85 37.00
CA ASP A 359 13.41 -5.56 37.61
C ASP A 359 14.64 -4.94 36.94
N TRP A 360 14.81 -5.16 35.63
CA TRP A 360 15.89 -4.55 34.86
C TRP A 360 15.64 -3.06 34.65
N GLU A 361 16.70 -2.26 34.68
CA GLU A 361 16.63 -0.81 34.55
C GLU A 361 17.21 -0.33 33.22
N ILE A 362 16.48 0.55 32.54
CA ILE A 362 16.93 1.17 31.29
C ILE A 362 17.81 2.36 31.61
N VAL A 363 19.09 2.22 31.32
CA VAL A 363 20.13 3.23 31.58
C VAL A 363 20.59 3.96 30.32
N GLY A 364 20.14 3.51 29.15
CA GLY A 364 20.49 4.15 27.88
C GLY A 364 19.73 3.67 26.65
N PHE A 365 20.01 4.34 25.54
CA PHE A 365 19.50 4.04 24.19
C PHE A 365 20.64 3.95 23.18
N TYR A 366 20.52 3.07 22.18
CA TYR A 366 21.50 2.89 21.10
C TYR A 366 20.80 2.78 19.74
N ASP A 367 21.17 3.59 18.74
CA ASP A 367 20.52 3.61 17.40
C ASP A 367 21.45 3.28 16.22
N THR A 368 22.57 2.59 16.47
CA THR A 368 23.69 2.31 15.55
C THR A 368 24.58 3.50 15.18
N LYS A 369 24.17 4.73 15.48
CA LYS A 369 24.97 5.95 15.24
C LYS A 369 25.34 6.65 16.53
N LYS A 370 24.47 6.58 17.53
CA LYS A 370 24.62 7.26 18.80
C LYS A 370 24.25 6.34 19.94
N ILE A 371 24.96 6.50 21.05
CA ILE A 371 24.63 5.90 22.34
C ILE A 371 24.33 7.06 23.29
N TRP A 372 23.16 7.00 23.94
CA TRP A 372 22.79 7.89 25.03
C TRP A 372 22.76 7.08 26.31
N VAL A 373 23.51 7.49 27.33
CA VAL A 373 23.51 6.82 28.65
C VAL A 373 23.46 7.86 29.74
N LEU A 374 22.88 7.53 30.90
CA LEU A 374 23.04 8.41 32.07
C LEU A 374 24.53 8.48 32.43
N SER A 375 24.99 9.64 32.87
CA SER A 375 26.43 9.94 32.99
C SER A 375 27.16 9.00 33.96
N GLU A 376 26.46 8.49 34.97
CA GLU A 376 26.96 7.47 35.90
C GLU A 376 27.22 6.09 35.26
N TYR A 377 26.68 5.86 34.05
CA TYR A 377 26.85 4.64 33.25
C TYR A 377 27.68 4.87 31.97
N ARG A 378 28.52 5.91 31.98
CA ARG A 378 29.43 6.22 30.87
C ARG A 378 30.44 5.12 30.54
N ASP A 379 30.69 4.21 31.47
CA ASP A 379 31.57 3.05 31.27
C ASP A 379 30.83 1.85 30.67
N PHE A 380 29.91 2.10 29.74
CA PHE A 380 29.04 1.08 29.15
C PHE A 380 29.78 -0.09 28.44
N LEU A 381 31.08 0.06 28.18
CA LEU A 381 31.96 -0.99 27.65
C LEU A 381 32.56 -1.91 28.71
N SER A 382 32.28 -1.69 30.00
CA SER A 382 32.81 -2.49 31.10
C SER A 382 32.25 -3.93 31.12
N GLY A 383 31.27 -4.25 30.28
CA GLY A 383 30.56 -5.53 30.25
C GLY A 383 29.51 -5.70 31.35
N ARG A 384 29.23 -4.65 32.12
CA ARG A 384 28.22 -4.66 33.21
C ARG A 384 26.79 -4.43 32.70
N TYR A 385 26.64 -3.94 31.48
CA TYR A 385 25.38 -3.52 30.88
C TYR A 385 25.01 -4.46 29.73
N ILE A 386 23.70 -4.63 29.54
CA ILE A 386 23.17 -5.55 28.54
C ILE A 386 22.50 -4.75 27.42
N PHE A 387 22.88 -5.03 26.17
CA PHE A 387 22.24 -4.40 25.01
C PHE A 387 21.03 -5.23 24.55
N ILE A 388 19.90 -4.57 24.34
CA ILE A 388 18.65 -5.24 23.92
C ILE A 388 18.21 -4.69 22.56
N ASP A 389 17.77 -5.62 21.71
CA ASP A 389 17.39 -5.43 20.30
C ASP A 389 18.55 -5.08 19.34
N HIS A 390 19.77 -5.05 19.85
CA HIS A 390 20.97 -4.85 19.05
C HIS A 390 22.01 -5.93 19.32
N ASP A 391 22.46 -6.56 18.24
CA ASP A 391 23.59 -7.49 18.28
C ASP A 391 24.90 -6.70 18.40
N ILE A 392 25.54 -6.76 19.56
CA ILE A 392 26.84 -6.12 19.79
C ILE A 392 27.94 -7.16 19.58
N TYR A 393 28.87 -6.84 18.71
CA TYR A 393 29.90 -7.76 18.25
C TYR A 393 31.22 -7.63 19.03
N TRP A 394 31.14 -7.60 20.36
CA TRP A 394 32.30 -7.34 21.24
C TRP A 394 32.35 -8.36 22.39
N ARG A 395 33.53 -8.97 22.64
CA ARG A 395 33.70 -10.16 23.51
C ARG A 395 33.15 -10.02 24.94
N ASN A 396 33.19 -8.82 25.52
CA ASN A 396 32.78 -8.59 26.90
C ASN A 396 31.38 -7.97 27.03
N ILE A 397 30.66 -7.79 25.92
CA ILE A 397 29.33 -7.17 25.95
C ILE A 397 28.27 -8.25 25.81
N ARG A 398 27.31 -8.22 26.75
CA ARG A 398 26.10 -9.03 26.68
C ARG A 398 25.08 -8.34 25.79
N SER A 399 24.46 -9.10 24.89
CA SER A 399 23.40 -8.58 24.04
C SER A 399 22.33 -9.60 23.69
N VAL A 400 21.12 -9.13 23.39
CA VAL A 400 20.05 -9.92 22.78
C VAL A 400 19.57 -9.19 21.53
N GLY A 401 19.62 -9.84 20.38
CA GLY A 401 19.23 -9.28 19.09
C GLY A 401 18.90 -10.37 18.08
N HIS A 402 18.52 -9.99 16.87
CA HIS A 402 18.14 -10.96 15.82
C HIS A 402 18.58 -10.53 14.41
N HIS A 403 19.37 -9.48 14.26
CA HIS A 403 19.72 -8.93 12.96
C HIS A 403 21.05 -9.48 12.41
N MET A 404 21.93 -9.99 13.28
CA MET A 404 23.20 -10.62 12.93
C MET A 404 23.02 -12.00 12.26
N LEU A 405 23.88 -12.27 11.27
CA LEU A 405 23.98 -13.53 10.52
C LEU A 405 25.46 -13.77 10.19
N GLN A 406 25.92 -15.02 10.30
CA GLN A 406 27.23 -15.40 9.76
C GLN A 406 27.20 -15.42 8.22
N PHE A 407 28.34 -15.26 7.55
CA PHE A 407 28.36 -15.25 6.10
C PHE A 407 28.13 -16.65 5.52
N SER A 408 28.94 -17.61 5.95
CA SER A 408 28.86 -19.04 5.58
C SER A 408 29.45 -19.89 6.71
N GLN A 409 29.29 -21.21 6.64
CA GLN A 409 29.89 -22.15 7.60
C GLN A 409 31.43 -22.08 7.64
N THR A 410 32.06 -21.68 6.54
CA THR A 410 33.53 -21.59 6.42
C THR A 410 34.07 -20.20 6.79
N ILE A 411 33.19 -19.23 7.03
CA ILE A 411 33.54 -17.86 7.43
C ILE A 411 32.69 -17.50 8.67
N PRO A 412 33.02 -18.09 9.83
CA PRO A 412 32.26 -17.88 11.05
C PRO A 412 32.48 -16.46 11.58
N ILE A 413 31.57 -16.03 12.45
CA ILE A 413 31.73 -14.82 13.25
C ILE A 413 32.65 -15.18 14.44
N PRO A 414 33.89 -14.62 14.53
CA PRO A 414 34.76 -14.85 15.67
C PRO A 414 34.04 -14.49 16.97
N GLY A 415 33.96 -15.39 17.94
CA GLY A 415 33.24 -15.12 19.18
C GLY A 415 31.79 -15.61 19.23
N HIS A 416 31.22 -16.23 18.18
CA HIS A 416 29.93 -16.93 18.28
C HIS A 416 30.09 -18.44 18.53
N THR A 417 31.15 -19.03 17.97
CA THR A 417 31.61 -20.39 18.29
C THR A 417 32.37 -20.44 19.62
N ASP A 418 32.58 -19.27 20.25
CA ASP A 418 33.28 -19.12 21.52
C ASP A 418 32.32 -19.48 22.67
N PRO A 419 32.72 -20.36 23.60
CA PRO A 419 31.96 -20.61 24.83
C PRO A 419 31.63 -19.32 25.61
N ASP A 420 32.47 -18.29 25.49
CA ASP A 420 32.31 -17.02 26.19
C ASP A 420 31.40 -16.02 25.45
N ALA A 421 30.84 -16.39 24.29
CA ALA A 421 29.90 -15.58 23.52
C ALA A 421 28.69 -15.13 24.36
N GLN A 422 28.64 -13.84 24.69
CA GLN A 422 27.58 -13.25 25.50
C GLN A 422 26.42 -12.67 24.68
N SER A 423 26.42 -12.83 23.36
CA SER A 423 25.30 -12.39 22.49
C SER A 423 24.33 -13.53 22.23
N VAL A 424 23.05 -13.28 22.47
CA VAL A 424 21.93 -14.19 22.19
C VAL A 424 21.25 -13.74 20.90
N ASN A 425 21.33 -14.59 19.87
CA ASN A 425 20.71 -14.32 18.58
C ASN A 425 20.06 -15.58 18.00
N PRO A 426 18.75 -15.57 17.68
CA PRO A 426 18.04 -16.77 17.21
C PRO A 426 18.59 -17.30 15.89
N ASN A 427 19.02 -16.45 14.95
CA ASN A 427 19.59 -16.92 13.69
C ASN A 427 20.86 -17.74 13.91
N LEU A 428 21.70 -17.29 14.84
CA LEU A 428 22.99 -17.92 15.10
C LEU A 428 22.84 -19.16 16.00
N ILE A 429 21.86 -19.17 16.92
CA ILE A 429 21.47 -20.38 17.67
C ILE A 429 20.96 -21.47 16.71
N ARG A 430 20.23 -21.07 15.66
CA ARG A 430 19.73 -21.98 14.62
C ARG A 430 20.74 -22.21 13.48
N ASP A 431 21.98 -21.77 13.66
CA ASP A 431 23.11 -21.95 12.72
C ASP A 431 22.82 -21.48 11.27
N LEU A 432 22.03 -20.40 11.14
CA LEU A 432 21.70 -19.82 9.84
C LEU A 432 22.84 -18.92 9.34
N ASN A 433 23.09 -18.99 8.04
CA ASN A 433 24.12 -18.20 7.36
C ASN A 433 23.55 -17.45 6.15
N CYS A 434 24.23 -16.39 5.73
CA CYS A 434 23.76 -15.53 4.64
C CYS A 434 23.76 -16.24 3.28
N GLU A 435 24.79 -17.03 2.98
CA GLU A 435 24.97 -17.68 1.70
C GLU A 435 23.83 -18.67 1.40
N GLU A 436 23.48 -19.51 2.37
CA GLU A 436 22.52 -20.60 2.21
C GLU A 436 21.11 -20.24 2.72
N HIS A 437 21.00 -19.42 3.77
CA HIS A 437 19.79 -19.35 4.61
C HIS A 437 19.20 -17.94 4.80
N PHE A 438 19.60 -16.93 4.04
CA PHE A 438 19.12 -15.55 4.24
C PHE A 438 17.59 -15.40 4.13
N ASP A 439 16.95 -16.15 3.24
CA ASP A 439 15.49 -16.23 3.07
C ASP A 439 14.78 -16.91 4.25
N ARG A 440 15.55 -17.61 5.10
CA ARG A 440 15.11 -18.23 6.36
C ARG A 440 15.43 -17.38 7.60
N LYS A 441 15.93 -16.14 7.43
CA LYS A 441 16.24 -15.24 8.57
C LYS A 441 15.02 -15.09 9.49
N TYR A 442 15.28 -14.97 10.79
CA TYR A 442 14.28 -14.76 11.84
C TYR A 442 13.31 -13.62 11.44
N PRO A 443 12.01 -13.88 11.30
CA PRO A 443 11.06 -12.93 10.73
C PRO A 443 10.33 -12.07 11.79
N PHE A 444 10.60 -12.31 13.07
CA PHE A 444 9.93 -11.65 14.19
C PHE A 444 10.88 -10.71 14.93
N ALA A 445 10.31 -9.83 15.73
CA ALA A 445 11.04 -8.95 16.64
C ALA A 445 11.66 -9.72 17.83
N THR A 446 12.72 -9.15 18.43
CA THR A 446 13.42 -9.59 19.64
C THR A 446 12.46 -9.93 20.79
N ILE A 447 11.42 -9.11 21.01
CA ILE A 447 10.40 -9.37 22.03
C ILE A 447 9.72 -10.74 21.87
N HIS A 448 9.51 -11.22 20.64
CA HIS A 448 8.85 -12.51 20.41
C HIS A 448 9.74 -13.67 20.86
N PHE A 449 11.05 -13.56 20.62
CA PHE A 449 12.01 -14.54 21.09
C PHE A 449 12.07 -14.57 22.63
N LEU A 450 12.15 -13.41 23.28
CA LEU A 450 12.13 -13.30 24.74
C LEU A 450 10.86 -13.90 25.34
N LEU A 451 9.69 -13.58 24.80
CA LEU A 451 8.41 -14.16 25.24
C LEU A 451 8.41 -15.69 25.15
N CYS A 452 9.01 -16.26 24.11
CA CYS A 452 9.16 -17.71 23.98
C CYS A 452 10.11 -18.29 25.04
N CYS A 453 11.25 -17.64 25.30
CA CYS A 453 12.20 -18.06 26.33
C CYS A 453 11.55 -18.07 27.73
N TYR A 454 10.99 -16.94 28.18
CA TYR A 454 10.39 -16.84 29.51
C TYR A 454 9.12 -17.70 29.65
N ASN A 455 8.39 -17.94 28.56
CA ASN A 455 7.31 -18.92 28.59
C ASN A 455 7.84 -20.35 28.79
N ALA A 456 8.92 -20.73 28.11
CA ALA A 456 9.51 -22.06 28.21
C ALA A 456 10.16 -22.32 29.59
N TRP A 457 10.70 -21.28 30.23
CA TRP A 457 11.29 -21.36 31.57
C TRP A 457 10.26 -21.30 32.71
N GLY A 458 8.98 -21.07 32.39
CA GLY A 458 7.89 -20.98 33.38
C GLY A 458 7.74 -19.60 34.02
N ASP A 459 8.58 -18.62 33.66
CA ASP A 459 8.58 -17.28 34.25
C ASP A 459 7.32 -16.46 33.87
N LEU A 460 6.56 -16.90 32.86
CA LEU A 460 5.26 -16.31 32.46
C LEU A 460 4.04 -17.09 32.95
N GLU A 461 4.19 -18.02 33.90
CA GLU A 461 3.07 -18.77 34.46
C GLU A 461 2.02 -17.84 35.08
N GLY A 462 0.74 -18.05 34.74
CA GLY A 462 -0.37 -17.21 35.20
C GLY A 462 -0.54 -15.87 34.44
N TYR A 463 0.43 -15.45 33.62
CA TYR A 463 0.27 -14.30 32.73
C TYR A 463 -0.33 -14.74 31.38
N ARG A 464 -1.24 -13.93 30.84
CA ARG A 464 -1.80 -14.15 29.50
C ARG A 464 -1.80 -12.86 28.71
N ILE A 465 -1.14 -12.88 27.55
CA ILE A 465 -1.06 -11.71 26.68
C ILE A 465 -2.48 -11.21 26.34
N PRO A 466 -2.82 -9.97 26.74
CA PRO A 466 -4.15 -9.41 26.47
C PRO A 466 -4.40 -9.26 24.97
N ARG A 467 -5.64 -9.49 24.54
CA ARG A 467 -6.01 -9.38 23.12
C ARG A 467 -5.74 -7.98 22.54
N GLY A 468 -5.88 -6.93 23.34
CA GLY A 468 -5.62 -5.55 22.94
C GLY A 468 -4.13 -5.25 22.72
N PHE A 469 -3.24 -6.06 23.29
CA PHE A 469 -1.79 -5.89 23.19
C PHE A 469 -1.19 -6.57 21.95
N LEU A 470 -1.82 -7.66 21.48
CA LEU A 470 -1.37 -8.46 20.34
C LEU A 470 -1.05 -7.65 19.07
N PRO A 471 -1.86 -6.64 18.66
CA PRO A 471 -1.52 -5.84 17.49
C PRO A 471 -0.18 -5.11 17.64
N LEU A 472 0.11 -4.56 18.82
CA LEU A 472 1.35 -3.82 19.07
C LEU A 472 2.57 -4.74 19.04
N LEU A 473 2.48 -5.92 19.67
CA LEU A 473 3.51 -6.96 19.59
C LEU A 473 3.79 -7.36 18.14
N LEU A 474 2.75 -7.62 17.37
CA LEU A 474 2.88 -8.00 15.95
C LEU A 474 3.38 -6.85 15.07
N HIS A 475 3.29 -5.59 15.53
CA HIS A 475 3.83 -4.44 14.79
C HIS A 475 5.35 -4.27 14.99
N ALA A 476 5.89 -4.76 16.11
CA ALA A 476 7.32 -4.73 16.40
C ALA A 476 8.12 -5.40 15.27
N ASP A 477 9.17 -4.72 14.84
CA ASP A 477 10.01 -5.04 13.67
C ASP A 477 9.25 -5.58 12.43
N SER A 478 8.08 -5.01 12.13
CA SER A 478 7.24 -5.44 11.01
C SER A 478 6.84 -6.94 11.05
N SER A 479 6.85 -7.58 12.23
CA SER A 479 6.59 -9.02 12.42
C SER A 479 5.32 -9.50 11.71
N LEU A 480 4.24 -8.73 11.79
CA LEU A 480 2.96 -8.99 11.12
C LEU A 480 3.10 -9.06 9.59
N LYS A 481 3.84 -8.10 9.02
CA LYS A 481 4.07 -8.02 7.58
C LYS A 481 4.98 -9.17 7.15
N ASN A 482 6.04 -9.45 7.90
CA ASN A 482 6.96 -10.55 7.62
C ASN A 482 6.24 -11.90 7.68
N ALA A 483 5.39 -12.13 8.69
CA ALA A 483 4.58 -13.33 8.81
C ALA A 483 3.54 -13.47 7.68
N ALA A 484 2.96 -12.36 7.20
CA ALA A 484 2.01 -12.37 6.09
C ALA A 484 2.69 -12.61 4.73
N VAL A 485 3.91 -12.11 4.53
CA VAL A 485 4.67 -12.20 3.26
C VAL A 485 5.43 -13.53 3.17
N TYR A 486 6.13 -13.92 4.25
CA TYR A 486 6.99 -15.09 4.33
C TYR A 486 6.38 -16.17 5.23
N GLN A 487 5.15 -16.57 4.92
CA GLN A 487 4.34 -17.44 5.80
C GLN A 487 5.02 -18.76 6.15
N ASN A 488 5.66 -19.42 5.18
CA ASN A 488 6.36 -20.69 5.43
C ASN A 488 7.54 -20.50 6.39
N ASN A 489 8.33 -19.44 6.22
CA ASN A 489 9.44 -19.11 7.13
C ASN A 489 8.92 -18.79 8.54
N ALA A 490 7.84 -18.01 8.65
CA ALA A 490 7.24 -17.68 9.95
C ALA A 490 6.70 -18.92 10.68
N ILE A 491 6.04 -19.84 9.97
CA ILE A 491 5.55 -21.11 10.54
C ILE A 491 6.72 -22.01 10.97
N ASP A 492 7.76 -22.09 10.15
CA ASP A 492 8.98 -22.86 10.43
C ASP A 492 9.68 -22.37 11.72
N TRP A 493 9.80 -21.05 11.89
CA TRP A 493 10.35 -20.47 13.12
C TRP A 493 9.47 -20.69 14.34
N LEU A 494 8.14 -20.60 14.19
CA LEU A 494 7.20 -20.90 15.27
C LEU A 494 7.33 -22.35 15.73
N ASP A 495 7.36 -23.28 14.77
CA ASP A 495 7.58 -24.71 15.03
C ASP A 495 8.90 -24.94 15.78
N TRP A 496 10.00 -24.30 15.34
CA TRP A 496 11.29 -24.38 16.00
C TRP A 496 11.28 -23.80 17.42
N LEU A 497 10.57 -22.69 17.64
CA LEU A 497 10.35 -22.10 18.97
C LEU A 497 9.42 -22.96 19.85
N GLY A 498 8.87 -24.06 19.35
CA GLY A 498 8.06 -24.99 20.12
C GLY A 498 6.59 -24.60 20.25
N SER A 499 6.07 -23.72 19.40
CA SER A 499 4.69 -23.24 19.53
C SER A 499 3.61 -24.31 19.34
N LYS A 500 3.93 -25.46 18.75
CA LYS A 500 3.02 -26.62 18.66
C LYS A 500 2.72 -27.26 20.03
N GLN A 501 3.62 -27.09 21.00
CA GLN A 501 3.49 -27.65 22.35
C GLN A 501 2.86 -26.65 23.33
N VAL A 502 2.58 -25.43 22.87
CA VAL A 502 1.99 -24.36 23.68
C VAL A 502 0.54 -24.69 24.00
N ASN A 503 0.26 -24.91 25.28
CA ASN A 503 -1.09 -25.14 25.79
C ASN A 503 -1.94 -23.86 25.71
N ARG A 504 -3.28 -23.97 25.85
CA ARG A 504 -4.19 -22.80 25.75
C ARG A 504 -4.06 -21.77 26.89
N GLU A 505 -3.43 -22.19 27.98
CA GLU A 505 -3.24 -21.41 29.20
C GLU A 505 -1.94 -20.61 29.19
N SER A 506 -1.00 -20.99 28.31
CA SER A 506 0.29 -20.32 28.14
C SER A 506 0.13 -18.87 27.67
N ALA A 507 1.04 -18.04 28.18
CA ALA A 507 1.11 -16.62 27.88
C ALA A 507 1.15 -16.32 26.38
N ILE A 508 1.92 -17.11 25.62
CA ILE A 508 2.16 -16.91 24.19
C ILE A 508 1.12 -17.59 23.29
N TYR A 509 0.17 -18.35 23.84
CA TYR A 509 -0.87 -19.02 23.05
C TYR A 509 -1.64 -18.06 22.13
N PRO A 510 -2.12 -16.88 22.59
CA PRO A 510 -2.85 -15.97 21.72
C PRO A 510 -2.02 -15.48 20.52
N LEU A 511 -0.73 -15.23 20.73
CA LEU A 511 0.22 -14.81 19.69
C LEU A 511 0.41 -15.94 18.66
N CYS A 512 0.77 -17.14 19.12
CA CYS A 512 0.94 -18.31 18.27
C CYS A 512 -0.33 -18.63 17.48
N SER A 513 -1.48 -18.65 18.17
CA SER A 513 -2.78 -18.95 17.57
C SER A 513 -3.12 -17.99 16.42
N ILE A 514 -2.82 -16.69 16.58
CA ILE A 514 -3.02 -15.71 15.52
C ILE A 514 -2.12 -16.01 14.33
N LEU A 515 -0.83 -16.25 14.56
CA LEU A 515 0.14 -16.48 13.49
C LEU A 515 -0.13 -17.77 12.70
N TYR A 516 -0.62 -18.84 13.34
CA TYR A 516 -0.97 -20.10 12.64
C TYR A 516 -2.31 -20.04 11.90
N HIS A 517 -3.33 -19.41 12.48
CA HIS A 517 -4.71 -19.62 12.07
C HIS A 517 -5.36 -18.40 11.40
N THR A 518 -4.71 -17.24 11.42
CA THR A 518 -5.27 -16.03 10.84
C THR A 518 -4.83 -15.87 9.40
N PRO A 519 -5.77 -15.78 8.43
CA PRO A 519 -5.41 -15.54 7.03
C PRO A 519 -4.62 -14.23 6.87
N PRO A 520 -3.62 -14.17 5.97
CA PRO A 520 -2.78 -12.98 5.77
C PRO A 520 -3.58 -11.68 5.56
N ARG A 521 -4.71 -11.74 4.87
CA ARG A 521 -5.60 -10.58 4.69
C ARG A 521 -6.12 -10.01 6.01
N ARG A 522 -6.49 -10.86 6.98
CA ARG A 522 -6.99 -10.41 8.29
C ARG A 522 -5.88 -9.83 9.15
N LEU A 523 -4.66 -10.36 9.03
CA LEU A 523 -3.48 -9.80 9.67
C LEU A 523 -3.24 -8.36 9.17
N LEU A 524 -3.31 -8.12 7.86
CA LEU A 524 -3.17 -6.76 7.30
C LEU A 524 -4.30 -5.81 7.74
N GLU A 525 -5.54 -6.28 7.86
CA GLU A 525 -6.66 -5.49 8.39
C GLU A 525 -6.43 -5.08 9.86
N TRP A 526 -5.81 -5.93 10.68
CA TRP A 526 -5.43 -5.59 12.07
C TRP A 526 -4.34 -4.52 12.14
N GLY A 527 -3.36 -4.57 11.23
CA GLY A 527 -2.32 -3.54 11.12
C GLY A 527 -2.90 -2.15 10.83
N ALA A 528 -3.96 -2.06 10.02
CA ALA A 528 -4.62 -0.78 9.71
C ALA A 528 -5.32 -0.16 10.94
N LEU A 529 -5.97 -0.99 11.77
CA LEU A 529 -6.63 -0.56 13.01
C LEU A 529 -5.62 -0.08 14.06
N LEU A 530 -4.48 -0.76 14.18
CA LEU A 530 -3.38 -0.30 15.02
C LEU A 530 -2.83 1.05 14.56
N GLY A 531 -2.69 1.24 13.24
CA GLY A 531 -2.22 2.50 12.68
C GLY A 531 -3.08 3.69 13.09
N ASP A 532 -4.40 3.52 13.21
CA ASP A 532 -5.30 4.57 13.68
C ASP A 532 -5.06 4.92 15.15
N LYS A 533 -4.80 3.90 15.99
CA LYS A 533 -4.43 4.09 17.39
C LYS A 533 -3.08 4.79 17.56
N LEU A 534 -2.09 4.45 16.74
CA LEU A 534 -0.78 5.14 16.74
C LEU A 534 -0.92 6.63 16.39
N VAL A 535 -1.84 6.99 15.50
CA VAL A 535 -2.12 8.40 15.18
C VAL A 535 -2.74 9.15 16.37
N GLU A 536 -3.62 8.51 17.13
CA GLU A 536 -4.22 9.11 18.34
C GLU A 536 -3.14 9.49 19.38
N ILE A 537 -2.11 8.66 19.56
CA ILE A 537 -0.97 8.93 20.46
C ILE A 537 0.19 9.67 19.77
N GLY A 538 -0.06 10.30 18.61
CA GLY A 538 0.86 11.25 17.99
C GLY A 538 2.01 10.66 17.18
N PHE A 539 1.93 9.38 16.80
CA PHE A 539 2.82 8.68 15.87
C PHE A 539 2.21 8.58 14.45
N GLY A 540 3.01 8.21 13.47
CA GLY A 540 2.53 7.99 12.10
C GLY A 540 1.83 6.64 11.97
N ARG A 541 0.84 6.54 11.07
CA ARG A 541 0.05 5.31 10.83
C ARG A 541 0.90 4.07 10.48
N THR A 542 2.09 4.29 9.94
CA THR A 542 3.05 3.24 9.53
C THR A 542 4.45 3.48 10.11
N SER A 543 4.61 4.39 11.06
CA SER A 543 5.94 4.66 11.63
C SER A 543 6.31 3.55 12.60
N GLN A 544 7.52 3.00 12.47
CA GLN A 544 8.19 2.36 13.61
C GLN A 544 8.28 3.43 14.70
N CYS A 545 7.53 3.25 15.79
CA CYS A 545 7.54 4.17 16.92
C CYS A 545 8.98 4.28 17.44
N THR A 546 9.64 5.40 17.14
CA THR A 546 11.08 5.56 17.36
C THR A 546 11.36 6.87 18.07
N ILE A 547 12.31 6.85 19.01
CA ILE A 547 12.84 8.05 19.66
C ILE A 547 14.23 8.40 19.11
N SER A 548 14.28 9.42 18.25
CA SER A 548 15.55 9.86 17.63
C SER A 548 16.50 10.60 18.59
N ASP A 549 16.01 11.05 19.74
CA ASP A 549 16.81 11.69 20.79
C ASP A 549 16.05 11.60 22.13
N PRO A 550 16.49 10.76 23.09
CA PRO A 550 15.84 10.59 24.38
C PRO A 550 15.97 11.81 25.30
N THR A 551 16.90 12.72 25.04
CA THR A 551 17.07 13.95 25.82
C THR A 551 16.08 15.06 25.44
N HIS A 552 15.44 14.93 24.27
CA HIS A 552 14.56 15.97 23.74
C HIS A 552 13.17 15.94 24.39
N LYS A 553 12.92 16.85 25.36
CA LYS A 553 11.66 16.98 26.14
C LYS A 553 10.35 16.70 25.39
N ARG A 554 10.12 17.33 24.23
CA ARG A 554 8.86 17.12 23.46
C ARG A 554 8.74 15.72 22.85
N ARG A 555 9.85 15.11 22.42
CA ARG A 555 9.86 13.76 21.84
C ARG A 555 9.67 12.74 22.94
N TRP A 556 10.34 12.95 24.07
CA TRP A 556 10.18 12.15 25.28
C TRP A 556 8.74 12.14 25.81
N ARG A 557 8.04 13.28 25.80
CA ARG A 557 6.62 13.32 26.20
C ARG A 557 5.72 12.39 25.38
N LYS A 558 5.86 12.38 24.05
CA LYS A 558 5.09 11.45 23.19
C LYS A 558 5.43 9.99 23.49
N PHE A 559 6.68 9.75 23.86
CA PHE A 559 7.17 8.42 24.21
C PHE A 559 6.61 7.94 25.54
N ARG A 560 6.49 8.83 26.52
CA ARG A 560 5.78 8.57 27.79
C ARG A 560 4.33 8.16 27.55
N GLU A 561 3.62 8.81 26.63
CA GLU A 561 2.26 8.40 26.25
C GLU A 561 2.22 6.97 25.68
N LEU A 562 3.22 6.58 24.87
CA LEU A 562 3.37 5.20 24.39
C LEU A 562 3.62 4.21 25.54
N PHE A 563 4.44 4.58 26.52
CA PHE A 563 4.71 3.72 27.70
C PHE A 563 3.50 3.53 28.58
N GLU A 564 2.78 4.61 28.90
CA GLU A 564 1.53 4.57 29.65
C GLU A 564 0.52 3.67 28.94
N TRP A 565 0.45 3.78 27.61
CA TRP A 565 -0.39 2.92 26.80
C TRP A 565 0.05 1.44 26.82
N ILE A 566 1.36 1.15 26.71
CA ILE A 566 1.90 -0.22 26.83
C ILE A 566 1.52 -0.81 28.19
N ALA A 567 1.80 -0.11 29.29
CA ALA A 567 1.46 -0.56 30.65
C ALA A 567 -0.05 -0.83 30.78
N GLN A 568 -0.89 0.06 30.24
CA GLN A 568 -2.34 -0.09 30.25
C GLN A 568 -2.83 -1.33 29.50
N ILE A 569 -2.29 -1.61 28.31
CA ILE A 569 -2.78 -2.70 27.46
C ILE A 569 -2.12 -4.05 27.74
N SER A 570 -0.89 -4.06 28.26
CA SER A 570 -0.16 -5.29 28.60
C SER A 570 -0.41 -5.73 30.04
N GLY A 571 -0.74 -4.80 30.94
CA GLY A 571 -0.79 -5.03 32.39
C GLY A 571 0.59 -5.07 33.06
N TRP A 572 1.65 -4.72 32.34
CA TRP A 572 3.01 -4.68 32.88
C TRP A 572 3.24 -3.42 33.71
N THR A 573 3.97 -3.58 34.81
CA THR A 573 4.45 -2.48 35.64
C THR A 573 5.93 -2.29 35.40
N PHE A 574 6.31 -1.07 35.01
CA PHE A 574 7.71 -0.70 34.80
C PHE A 574 7.89 0.79 35.09
N ASP A 575 9.03 1.15 35.70
CA ASP A 575 9.41 2.53 36.00
C ASP A 575 10.68 2.88 35.22
N TRP A 576 10.67 4.06 34.58
CA TRP A 576 11.68 4.45 33.60
C TRP A 576 12.27 5.79 34.02
N ALA A 577 13.59 5.91 33.95
CA ALA A 577 14.28 7.17 34.18
C ALA A 577 13.74 8.26 33.25
N ASP A 578 13.52 9.47 33.77
CA ASP A 578 13.10 10.61 32.96
C ASP A 578 14.32 11.26 32.29
N PHE A 579 14.81 10.66 31.20
CA PHE A 579 16.05 11.05 30.52
C PHE A 579 16.23 12.58 30.29
N PRO A 580 15.20 13.37 29.92
CA PRO A 580 15.35 14.82 29.75
C PRO A 580 15.60 15.62 31.04
N THR A 581 15.42 15.02 32.22
CA THR A 581 15.70 15.65 33.52
C THR A 581 16.94 15.10 34.20
N GLN A 582 17.56 14.06 33.63
CA GLN A 582 18.78 13.44 34.11
C GLN A 582 20.02 13.97 33.37
N GLU A 583 21.19 13.75 33.94
CA GLU A 583 22.47 14.03 33.27
C GLU A 583 22.79 12.89 32.28
N VAL A 584 22.62 13.13 30.98
CA VAL A 584 22.80 12.15 29.91
C VAL A 584 24.02 12.49 29.06
N GLU A 585 24.94 11.53 28.92
CA GLU A 585 26.04 11.59 27.96
C GLU A 585 25.61 11.03 26.60
N CYS A 586 26.02 11.69 25.52
CA CYS A 586 25.76 11.27 24.15
C CYS A 586 27.08 10.99 23.43
N PHE A 587 27.30 9.73 23.07
CA PHE A 587 28.47 9.23 22.35
C PHE A 587 28.12 9.10 20.87
N ASP A 588 28.79 9.87 20.01
CA ASP A 588 28.60 9.83 18.55
C ASP A 588 29.58 8.81 17.92
N LEU A 589 29.04 7.72 17.39
CA LEU A 589 29.80 6.66 16.72
C LEU A 589 30.03 6.97 15.22
N GLY A 590 29.49 8.08 14.73
CA GLY A 590 29.59 8.50 13.33
C GLY A 590 28.62 7.77 12.39
N LYS A 591 28.99 7.71 11.11
CA LYS A 591 28.14 7.07 10.09
C LYS A 591 28.38 5.56 10.07
N SER A 592 27.31 4.79 10.21
CA SER A 592 27.32 3.36 9.89
C SER A 592 27.84 3.15 8.46
N SER A 593 28.79 2.22 8.35
CA SER A 593 29.40 1.82 7.09
C SER A 593 28.58 0.73 6.42
N CYS A 594 28.60 0.72 5.10
CA CYS A 594 27.85 -0.23 4.30
C CYS A 594 28.75 -0.83 3.22
N LEU A 595 28.78 -2.16 3.16
CA LEU A 595 29.55 -2.93 2.19
C LEU A 595 28.63 -3.88 1.40
N PRO A 596 29.07 -4.31 0.20
CA PRO A 596 28.48 -5.46 -0.47
C PRO A 596 28.56 -6.71 0.42
N VAL A 597 27.65 -7.66 0.20
CA VAL A 597 27.65 -8.93 0.94
C VAL A 597 28.47 -9.95 0.17
N THR A 598 29.80 -9.83 0.28
CA THR A 598 30.76 -10.79 -0.29
C THR A 598 31.63 -11.41 0.80
N PRO A 599 32.26 -12.58 0.55
CA PRO A 599 33.19 -13.19 1.50
C PRO A 599 34.32 -12.25 1.92
N ASP A 600 34.88 -11.51 0.96
CA ASP A 600 36.03 -10.64 1.19
C ASP A 600 35.63 -9.37 1.95
N ASP A 601 34.49 -8.76 1.60
CA ASP A 601 33.94 -7.62 2.34
C ASP A 601 33.59 -7.99 3.79
N PHE A 602 33.03 -9.18 4.00
CA PHE A 602 32.70 -9.67 5.35
C PHE A 602 33.96 -9.92 6.18
N LYS A 603 34.99 -10.56 5.62
CA LYS A 603 36.29 -10.73 6.28
C LYS A 603 36.97 -9.38 6.57
N ALA A 604 36.92 -8.46 5.61
CA ALA A 604 37.48 -7.12 5.78
C ALA A 604 36.75 -6.32 6.85
N MET A 605 35.44 -6.49 7.00
CA MET A 605 34.68 -5.94 8.12
C MET A 605 35.12 -6.54 9.45
N LEU A 606 35.18 -7.87 9.57
CA LEU A 606 35.59 -8.55 10.81
C LEU A 606 37.00 -8.14 11.25
N ALA A 607 37.92 -7.96 10.30
CA ALA A 607 39.28 -7.48 10.57
C ALA A 607 39.35 -6.08 11.21
N LYS A 608 38.26 -5.30 11.15
CA LYS A 608 38.14 -3.98 11.80
C LYS A 608 37.50 -4.05 13.18
N GLU A 609 37.14 -5.23 13.67
CA GLU A 609 36.52 -5.45 14.98
C GLU A 609 35.31 -4.51 15.24
N PRO A 610 34.25 -4.58 14.41
CA PRO A 610 33.16 -3.63 14.48
C PRO A 610 32.42 -3.73 15.81
N PHE A 611 31.92 -2.59 16.31
CA PHE A 611 31.10 -2.54 17.51
C PHE A 611 29.80 -3.34 17.34
N SER A 612 29.13 -3.17 16.20
CA SER A 612 27.94 -3.97 15.84
C SER A 612 27.87 -4.14 14.33
N PHE A 613 27.20 -5.20 13.86
CA PHE A 613 26.90 -5.36 12.44
C PHE A 613 25.64 -6.17 12.19
N ALA A 614 25.09 -6.04 10.98
CA ALA A 614 23.93 -6.78 10.51
C ALA A 614 23.99 -7.01 9.00
N ILE A 615 23.45 -8.14 8.55
CA ILE A 615 23.19 -8.40 7.13
C ILE A 615 21.70 -8.18 6.86
N ILE A 616 21.40 -7.12 6.11
CA ILE A 616 20.04 -6.61 5.88
C ILE A 616 19.49 -6.90 4.47
N SER A 617 20.35 -7.22 3.49
CA SER A 617 19.90 -7.63 2.14
C SER A 617 20.96 -8.46 1.41
N ARG A 618 20.57 -9.23 0.40
CA ARG A 618 21.48 -9.97 -0.50
C ARG A 618 21.99 -9.14 -1.71
N SER A 619 21.68 -7.84 -1.78
CA SER A 619 22.01 -6.98 -2.92
C SER A 619 23.52 -6.97 -3.23
N LYS A 620 23.89 -7.36 -4.46
CA LYS A 620 25.24 -7.29 -5.04
C LYS A 620 25.55 -5.94 -5.71
N SER A 621 24.73 -4.92 -5.52
CA SER A 621 24.78 -3.65 -6.28
C SER A 621 25.96 -2.76 -5.87
N GLU A 622 26.86 -2.43 -6.82
CA GLU A 622 27.96 -1.45 -6.66
C GLU A 622 27.50 0.02 -6.63
N LYS A 623 26.18 0.31 -6.66
CA LYS A 623 25.70 1.69 -6.55
C LYS A 623 25.85 2.22 -5.12
N LYS A 624 26.51 3.38 -4.99
CA LYS A 624 26.75 4.09 -3.72
C LYS A 624 25.48 4.14 -2.85
N GLY A 625 25.46 3.34 -1.78
CA GLY A 625 24.43 3.36 -0.73
C GLY A 625 23.50 2.13 -0.66
N GLU A 626 23.62 1.14 -1.55
CA GLU A 626 22.73 -0.03 -1.64
C GLU A 626 23.41 -1.38 -1.30
N GLY A 627 24.43 -1.36 -0.43
CA GLY A 627 25.05 -2.57 0.12
C GLY A 627 24.20 -3.24 1.22
N GLY A 628 24.40 -4.54 1.41
CA GLY A 628 23.60 -5.38 2.33
C GLY A 628 24.27 -5.72 3.67
N LEU A 629 25.56 -5.45 3.85
CA LEU A 629 26.29 -5.62 5.12
C LEU A 629 26.46 -4.24 5.76
N ARG A 630 25.87 -4.02 6.94
CA ARG A 630 25.99 -2.77 7.70
C ARG A 630 26.77 -3.01 8.98
N TYR A 631 27.67 -2.09 9.32
CA TYR A 631 28.42 -2.16 10.57
C TYR A 631 28.75 -0.77 11.10
N THR A 632 29.01 -0.71 12.41
CA THR A 632 29.42 0.50 13.13
C THR A 632 30.76 0.24 13.78
N LEU A 633 31.70 1.17 13.65
CA LEU A 633 32.99 1.15 14.34
C LEU A 633 32.92 2.09 15.54
N MET A 634 33.66 1.77 16.59
CA MET A 634 33.82 2.69 17.73
C MET A 634 34.99 3.64 17.47
N PRO A 635 34.81 4.96 17.59
CA PRO A 635 35.91 5.92 17.41
C PRO A 635 37.08 5.68 18.38
N GLU A 636 38.33 5.82 17.92
CA GLU A 636 39.52 5.56 18.76
C GLU A 636 39.65 6.50 19.97
N ASP A 637 39.23 7.75 19.81
CA ASP A 637 39.15 8.74 20.88
C ASP A 637 38.12 8.34 21.93
N MET A 638 36.98 7.79 21.51
CA MET A 638 35.97 7.24 22.40
C MET A 638 36.47 5.99 23.13
N LEU A 639 37.16 5.09 22.42
CA LEU A 639 37.82 3.93 23.03
C LEU A 639 38.83 4.33 24.09
N SER A 640 39.58 5.41 23.84
CA SER A 640 40.56 5.95 24.77
C SER A 640 39.94 6.71 25.94
N ALA A 641 38.71 7.22 25.77
CA ALA A 641 37.97 7.94 26.81
C ALA A 641 37.14 7.03 27.72
N ILE A 642 36.81 5.81 27.25
CA ILE A 642 36.05 4.81 28.01
C ILE A 642 36.98 3.77 28.67
N ARG A 643 38.16 3.50 28.11
CA ARG A 643 39.25 2.74 28.76
C ARG A 643 39.92 3.58 29.83
#